data_AF-A0A7W2M8W7-F1
#
_entry.id   AF-A0A7W2M8W7-F1
#
_cell.length_a   1.000
_cell.length_b   1.000
_cell.length_c   1.000
_cell.angle_alpha   90.00
_cell.angle_beta   90.00
_cell.angle_gamma   90.00
#
_symmetry.space_group_name_H-M   'P 1'
#
loop_
_entity.id
_entity.type
_entity.pdbx_description
1 polymer ?
#
loop_
_entity_poly.entity_id
_entity_poly.type
_entity_poly.pdbx_seq_one_letter_code
_entity_poly.pdbx_strand_id
1 'polypeptide(L)'
;MPKIVIRLFFYLIPCFIYAQCPVGDVRLINQNDVDNYISSFGTCEVINGSLIIMGDSAIDISGITAIKRIEGSLIIDSKMTSIANFSNLEFVGGNFKIDHNDVIETIEGINKLHTVNGDFLITQNYTSLKTITGFNSLEKIGGNFQISENHSLEMIAAFDNLITVGGWFLIRRADKMQRLNGFNKLMKIGAGHDASSMTGALTIVDNHALIGIDGFNALIEMGLEMQVTNNRNLLRVKGFTNLQKVGSLIFRANSLLVEIPIFNSLMTISGRLEISNSKLVDIVGFNNLQSLDWYLNFSQNSELVIITGFANLNKINGQFSITSNPVLKSLIGFKNLVETSGINIAYNVSIENLKGLENLFTVGVIGGTGVSIRWNDSLSDCTAICNLLSNGTVSGEIYIANNPSACSSEQEVRAECSPAGGDGRLAICLTSSPVDLFDSLTGAPDLGGVWTPVLLSGNGLFNPLVDHAGVYTYTITTGVGTSESSEVTVTIDNVPNAGGDENLTVCSNITSVDLFESLLGTPDKGGVWKPNLTDGNGLFNPAFDAAGIYTYTVTNSCGTATSKITVAVDVFPDAGENGSLDICIADNSVDLFNRLMGTPDIGGIWTPQLASGTGVFDPSKDRAGIYTYTLSGGVCGSVTSEVSVAVNTLPNAGQNGTLDLCMNSSSVNLFDSLGGSPDMGGVWSPTLSSGTGVFNPSVDASGVYFYTVTNGVCGTSAAKVNVLVDALSNAGEDGRLEICRNGNSVDLFAILSGTPDTGGVWSPSLSSGTGVFDPKIDTGGAYTYAVANGCGVVISKVMVDVINFTPISDYDIKIKEFSGNNSLEIIVNSNADYQYSLDGLQYQNSPIFDHLSGGDYTIYVREINGCGILQEAVTILDFPKFFTPNNDGFHDVWTLKGSTTRVYDLYIHDRYGKLLKQIRTSGKADWDGTYRGENLPSDDYWFKVVFEDGVVKSGHFSLKR
;
A
#
# COMPACT_ATOMS: atom_id res chain seq x y z
N MET A 1 -32.05 69.20 -7.45
CA MET A 1 -31.94 67.96 -6.67
C MET A 1 -31.86 66.81 -7.67
N PRO A 2 -30.76 66.04 -7.70
CA PRO A 2 -30.40 65.25 -8.87
C PRO A 2 -30.93 63.81 -8.82
N LYS A 3 -31.34 63.33 -9.99
CA LYS A 3 -31.54 61.92 -10.33
C LYS A 3 -30.18 61.29 -10.59
N ILE A 4 -29.85 60.19 -9.91
CA ILE A 4 -28.71 59.34 -10.26
C ILE A 4 -29.26 57.96 -10.66
N VAL A 5 -28.90 57.58 -11.88
CA VAL A 5 -29.13 56.29 -12.51
C VAL A 5 -28.07 55.33 -11.99
N ILE A 6 -28.46 54.15 -11.49
CA ILE A 6 -27.56 53.01 -11.30
C ILE A 6 -28.14 51.83 -12.08
N ARG A 7 -27.36 51.36 -13.06
CA ARG A 7 -27.63 50.20 -13.91
C ARG A 7 -27.48 48.92 -13.08
N LEU A 8 -28.51 48.07 -13.07
CA LEU A 8 -28.40 46.67 -12.66
C LEU A 8 -27.70 45.89 -13.78
N PHE A 9 -26.49 45.40 -13.51
CA PHE A 9 -25.86 44.34 -14.30
C PHE A 9 -26.37 42.99 -13.79
N PHE A 10 -27.05 42.25 -14.66
CA PHE A 10 -27.33 40.83 -14.45
C PHE A 10 -25.99 40.08 -14.46
N TYR A 11 -25.55 39.59 -13.30
CA TYR A 11 -24.63 38.46 -13.24
C TYR A 11 -25.47 37.19 -13.13
N LEU A 12 -25.54 36.46 -14.23
CA LEU A 12 -25.89 35.03 -14.21
C LEU A 12 -24.83 34.33 -13.37
N ILE A 13 -25.17 34.05 -12.10
CA ILE A 13 -24.47 33.06 -11.30
C ILE A 13 -24.89 31.70 -11.87
N PRO A 14 -23.98 30.87 -12.39
CA PRO A 14 -24.32 29.49 -12.66
C PRO A 14 -24.60 28.84 -11.31
N CYS A 15 -25.87 28.49 -11.09
CA CYS A 15 -26.26 27.64 -9.99
C CYS A 15 -25.57 26.29 -10.23
N PHE A 16 -24.43 26.06 -9.56
CA PHE A 16 -23.89 24.70 -9.43
C PHE A 16 -24.96 23.89 -8.71
N ILE A 17 -25.69 23.08 -9.46
CA ILE A 17 -26.48 21.98 -8.92
C ILE A 17 -25.44 21.06 -8.30
N TYR A 18 -25.23 21.15 -6.98
CA TYR A 18 -24.56 20.07 -6.25
C TYR A 18 -25.37 18.82 -6.55
N ALA A 19 -24.74 17.84 -7.22
CA ALA A 19 -25.35 16.54 -7.41
C ALA A 19 -25.75 16.02 -6.03
N GLN A 20 -27.05 15.83 -5.82
CA GLN A 20 -27.58 15.35 -4.56
C GLN A 20 -27.08 13.91 -4.39
N CYS A 21 -26.36 13.62 -3.30
CA CYS A 21 -25.92 12.26 -2.99
C CYS A 21 -27.09 11.26 -3.06
N PRO A 22 -26.84 10.00 -3.47
CA PRO A 22 -27.89 9.01 -3.59
C PRO A 22 -28.57 8.75 -2.24
N VAL A 23 -29.89 8.54 -2.29
CA VAL A 23 -30.72 8.26 -1.11
C VAL A 23 -30.83 6.74 -0.94
N GLY A 24 -30.41 6.24 0.22
CA GLY A 24 -30.45 4.82 0.56
C GLY A 24 -29.18 4.05 0.12
N ASP A 25 -29.33 2.74 -0.06
CA ASP A 25 -28.23 1.85 -0.44
C ASP A 25 -27.80 2.06 -1.89
N VAL A 26 -26.49 2.08 -2.11
CA VAL A 26 -25.84 2.10 -3.43
C VAL A 26 -25.31 0.70 -3.72
N ARG A 27 -25.76 0.10 -4.84
CA ARG A 27 -25.31 -1.23 -5.28
C ARG A 27 -24.68 -1.12 -6.66
N LEU A 28 -23.42 -1.50 -6.76
CA LEU A 28 -22.63 -1.48 -8.00
C LEU A 28 -22.27 -2.93 -8.35
N ILE A 29 -22.95 -3.52 -9.34
CA ILE A 29 -22.87 -4.97 -9.63
C ILE A 29 -21.96 -5.26 -10.85
N ASN A 30 -21.69 -4.24 -11.65
CA ASN A 30 -20.86 -4.29 -12.85
C ASN A 30 -20.23 -2.91 -13.13
N GLN A 31 -19.29 -2.84 -14.07
CA GLN A 31 -18.60 -1.57 -14.39
C GLN A 31 -19.56 -0.45 -14.84
N ASN A 32 -20.62 -0.78 -15.58
CA ASN A 32 -21.59 0.23 -16.02
C ASN A 32 -22.33 0.86 -14.82
N ASP A 33 -22.61 0.11 -13.75
CA ASP A 33 -23.17 0.69 -12.52
C ASP A 33 -22.18 1.65 -11.86
N VAL A 34 -20.88 1.29 -11.85
CA VAL A 34 -19.80 2.13 -11.31
C VAL A 34 -19.66 3.43 -12.11
N ASP A 35 -19.61 3.34 -13.44
CA ASP A 35 -19.48 4.49 -14.33
C ASP A 35 -20.71 5.42 -14.22
N ASN A 36 -21.91 4.85 -14.08
CA ASN A 36 -23.15 5.60 -13.84
C ASN A 36 -23.13 6.30 -12.47
N TYR A 37 -22.60 5.66 -11.43
CA TYR A 37 -22.40 6.29 -10.14
C TYR A 37 -21.40 7.44 -10.24
N ILE A 38 -20.26 7.27 -10.89
CA ILE A 38 -19.22 8.30 -11.01
C ILE A 38 -19.77 9.52 -11.77
N SER A 39 -20.45 9.31 -12.90
CA SER A 39 -21.02 10.39 -13.70
C SER A 39 -22.14 11.16 -13.00
N SER A 40 -22.91 10.48 -12.14
CA SER A 40 -24.08 11.08 -11.45
C SER A 40 -23.77 11.61 -10.05
N PHE A 41 -22.81 10.99 -9.35
CA PHE A 41 -22.58 11.16 -7.91
C PHE A 41 -21.08 11.15 -7.51
N GLY A 42 -20.13 11.27 -8.45
CA GLY A 42 -18.70 11.15 -8.15
C GLY A 42 -18.13 12.18 -7.15
N THR A 43 -18.84 13.29 -6.90
CA THR A 43 -18.49 14.30 -5.88
C THR A 43 -19.17 14.08 -4.53
N CYS A 44 -19.91 12.98 -4.36
CA CYS A 44 -20.63 12.68 -3.14
C CYS A 44 -19.68 12.33 -1.98
N GLU A 45 -19.77 13.09 -0.89
CA GLU A 45 -18.96 12.86 0.31
C GLU A 45 -19.62 11.92 1.34
N VAL A 46 -20.95 11.77 1.29
CA VAL A 46 -21.73 11.02 2.29
C VAL A 46 -22.75 10.10 1.62
N ILE A 47 -22.66 8.80 1.89
CA ILE A 47 -23.68 7.82 1.51
C ILE A 47 -24.56 7.53 2.73
N ASN A 48 -25.85 7.87 2.65
CA ASN A 48 -26.81 7.69 3.76
C ASN A 48 -27.26 6.22 3.97
N GLY A 49 -26.93 5.31 3.05
CA GLY A 49 -27.12 3.86 3.17
C GLY A 49 -25.81 3.10 3.08
N SER A 50 -25.88 1.84 2.64
CA SER A 50 -24.71 1.00 2.39
C SER A 50 -24.13 1.22 0.99
N LEU A 51 -22.81 1.16 0.84
CA LEU A 51 -22.15 1.03 -0.45
C LEU A 51 -21.73 -0.43 -0.65
N ILE A 52 -22.33 -1.08 -1.64
CA ILE A 52 -22.10 -2.49 -1.92
C ILE A 52 -21.58 -2.63 -3.35
N ILE A 53 -20.30 -2.98 -3.47
CA ILE A 53 -19.63 -3.24 -4.74
C ILE A 53 -19.50 -4.75 -4.86
N MET A 54 -20.20 -5.34 -5.81
CA MET A 54 -20.22 -6.79 -5.99
C MET A 54 -20.07 -7.17 -7.47
N GLY A 55 -19.65 -8.39 -7.72
CA GLY A 55 -19.57 -8.95 -9.07
C GLY A 55 -18.23 -8.70 -9.77
N ASP A 56 -17.74 -9.75 -10.43
CA ASP A 56 -16.41 -9.83 -11.06
C ASP A 56 -16.07 -8.75 -12.08
N SER A 57 -17.06 -7.97 -12.55
CA SER A 57 -16.89 -6.94 -13.58
C SER A 57 -16.88 -5.50 -13.03
N ALA A 58 -17.13 -5.28 -11.73
CA ALA A 58 -17.07 -3.95 -11.10
C ALA A 58 -15.64 -3.67 -10.59
N ILE A 59 -14.69 -3.46 -11.50
CA ILE A 59 -13.24 -3.51 -11.19
C ILE A 59 -12.63 -2.11 -10.99
N ASP A 60 -13.03 -1.12 -11.79
CA ASP A 60 -12.44 0.22 -11.78
C ASP A 60 -13.33 1.20 -11.02
N ILE A 61 -12.90 1.58 -9.81
CA ILE A 61 -13.56 2.59 -8.97
C ILE A 61 -12.78 3.92 -8.92
N SER A 62 -11.89 4.17 -9.88
CA SER A 62 -10.95 5.29 -9.85
C SER A 62 -11.63 6.67 -9.67
N GLY A 63 -12.88 6.81 -10.11
CA GLY A 63 -13.69 8.01 -9.96
C GLY A 63 -14.41 8.19 -8.60
N ILE A 64 -14.41 7.19 -7.72
CA ILE A 64 -15.08 7.26 -6.40
C ILE A 64 -14.09 7.71 -5.32
N THR A 65 -13.76 9.01 -5.28
CA THR A 65 -12.69 9.54 -4.40
C THR A 65 -13.16 10.51 -3.31
N ALA A 66 -14.39 11.02 -3.43
CA ALA A 66 -14.92 12.05 -2.55
C ALA A 66 -15.50 11.52 -1.23
N ILE A 67 -15.80 10.21 -1.15
CA ILE A 67 -16.53 9.63 0.00
C ILE A 67 -15.69 9.74 1.28
N LYS A 68 -16.26 10.43 2.26
CA LYS A 68 -15.75 10.56 3.64
C LYS A 68 -16.55 9.74 4.64
N ARG A 69 -17.85 9.55 4.39
CA ARG A 69 -18.76 8.85 5.31
C ARG A 69 -19.69 7.90 4.58
N ILE A 70 -19.87 6.72 5.17
CA ILE A 70 -20.91 5.76 4.80
C ILE A 70 -21.71 5.47 6.07
N GLU A 71 -23.00 5.81 6.10
CA GLU A 71 -23.86 5.57 7.27
C GLU A 71 -24.23 4.09 7.42
N GLY A 72 -24.31 3.36 6.31
CA GLY A 72 -24.48 1.91 6.28
C GLY A 72 -23.15 1.15 6.21
N SER A 73 -23.18 -0.01 5.55
CA SER A 73 -21.98 -0.86 5.37
C SER A 73 -21.20 -0.51 4.11
N LEU A 74 -19.89 -0.69 4.13
CA LEU A 74 -19.04 -0.79 2.94
C LEU A 74 -18.73 -2.26 2.69
N ILE A 75 -19.24 -2.82 1.60
CA ILE A 75 -19.03 -4.23 1.23
C ILE A 75 -18.41 -4.28 -0.15
N ILE A 76 -17.26 -4.93 -0.26
CA ILE A 76 -16.49 -5.13 -1.50
C ILE A 76 -16.35 -6.63 -1.73
N ASP A 77 -16.99 -7.12 -2.78
CA ASP A 77 -17.01 -8.52 -3.24
C ASP A 77 -16.84 -8.54 -4.77
N SER A 78 -15.65 -8.10 -5.20
CA SER A 78 -15.32 -7.85 -6.60
C SER A 78 -13.83 -8.12 -6.85
N LYS A 79 -13.45 -8.31 -8.12
CA LYS A 79 -12.08 -8.54 -8.60
C LYS A 79 -11.26 -7.25 -8.77
N MET A 80 -11.44 -6.31 -7.85
CA MET A 80 -10.75 -5.03 -7.86
C MET A 80 -9.28 -5.19 -7.46
N THR A 81 -8.39 -4.44 -8.12
CA THR A 81 -6.94 -4.47 -7.82
C THR A 81 -6.54 -3.52 -6.68
N SER A 82 -7.37 -2.51 -6.37
CA SER A 82 -7.08 -1.53 -5.32
C SER A 82 -8.38 -0.94 -4.73
N ILE A 83 -8.30 -0.52 -3.47
CA ILE A 83 -9.34 0.21 -2.74
C ILE A 83 -8.87 1.60 -2.26
N ALA A 84 -7.70 2.05 -2.72
CA ALA A 84 -7.08 3.30 -2.26
C ALA A 84 -7.93 4.55 -2.58
N ASN A 85 -8.92 4.44 -3.47
CA ASN A 85 -9.90 5.47 -3.76
C ASN A 85 -10.73 5.87 -2.52
N PHE A 86 -10.87 5.00 -1.53
CA PHE A 86 -11.48 5.34 -0.23
C PHE A 86 -10.52 6.04 0.74
N SER A 87 -9.46 6.69 0.26
CA SER A 87 -8.46 7.36 1.10
C SER A 87 -8.99 8.54 1.93
N ASN A 88 -10.16 9.06 1.59
CA ASN A 88 -10.86 10.07 2.36
C ASN A 88 -11.88 9.51 3.36
N LEU A 89 -12.11 8.20 3.36
CA LEU A 89 -13.12 7.56 4.21
C LEU A 89 -12.70 7.67 5.69
N GLU A 90 -13.54 8.30 6.50
CA GLU A 90 -13.31 8.57 7.93
C GLU A 90 -14.20 7.70 8.82
N PHE A 91 -15.36 7.26 8.32
CA PHE A 91 -16.36 6.55 9.13
C PHE A 91 -17.24 5.60 8.31
N VAL A 92 -17.51 4.42 8.88
CA VAL A 92 -18.48 3.43 8.41
C VAL A 92 -19.46 3.10 9.54
N GLY A 93 -20.74 3.37 9.33
CA GLY A 93 -21.79 3.17 10.33
C GLY A 93 -22.28 1.73 10.47
N GLY A 94 -22.07 0.90 9.45
CA GLY A 94 -22.32 -0.55 9.44
C GLY A 94 -21.02 -1.36 9.40
N ASN A 95 -21.02 -2.43 8.61
CA ASN A 95 -19.87 -3.32 8.45
C ASN A 95 -18.88 -2.76 7.41
N PHE A 96 -17.59 -2.97 7.65
CA PHE A 96 -16.56 -2.89 6.63
C PHE A 96 -16.20 -4.32 6.21
N LYS A 97 -16.43 -4.69 4.95
CA LYS A 97 -16.20 -6.04 4.45
C LYS A 97 -15.46 -6.03 3.12
N ILE A 98 -14.34 -6.76 3.05
CA ILE A 98 -13.69 -7.15 1.80
C ILE A 98 -13.69 -8.68 1.75
N ASP A 99 -14.33 -9.23 0.74
CA ASP A 99 -14.61 -10.66 0.65
C ASP A 99 -14.44 -11.17 -0.78
N HIS A 100 -14.00 -12.41 -0.95
CA HIS A 100 -13.84 -13.06 -2.26
C HIS A 100 -13.07 -12.23 -3.33
N ASN A 101 -12.14 -11.36 -2.90
CA ASN A 101 -11.27 -10.61 -3.81
C ASN A 101 -9.93 -11.33 -4.00
N ASP A 102 -9.90 -12.21 -5.01
CA ASP A 102 -8.72 -13.00 -5.38
C ASP A 102 -7.70 -12.22 -6.24
N VAL A 103 -7.84 -10.90 -6.37
CA VAL A 103 -6.98 -10.07 -7.24
C VAL A 103 -6.20 -9.02 -6.45
N ILE A 104 -6.77 -8.46 -5.38
CA ILE A 104 -6.11 -7.46 -4.57
C ILE A 104 -4.86 -8.05 -3.89
N GLU A 105 -3.69 -7.46 -4.15
CA GLU A 105 -2.44 -7.88 -3.51
C GLU A 105 -2.17 -7.14 -2.19
N THR A 106 -2.60 -5.87 -2.12
CA THR A 106 -2.34 -4.99 -0.99
C THR A 106 -3.60 -4.18 -0.66
N ILE A 107 -3.99 -4.20 0.61
CA ILE A 107 -5.01 -3.30 1.15
C ILE A 107 -4.32 -2.09 1.78
N GLU A 108 -4.38 -0.96 1.07
CA GLU A 108 -3.76 0.31 1.48
C GLU A 108 -4.66 1.53 1.19
N GLY A 109 -4.25 2.69 1.69
CA GLY A 109 -4.85 3.98 1.34
C GLY A 109 -5.97 4.47 2.26
N ILE A 110 -6.67 3.63 3.00
CA ILE A 110 -7.83 4.00 3.86
C ILE A 110 -7.42 4.55 5.24
N ASN A 111 -6.34 5.33 5.27
CA ASN A 111 -5.65 5.69 6.51
C ASN A 111 -6.41 6.69 7.38
N LYS A 112 -7.52 7.28 6.90
CA LYS A 112 -8.35 8.23 7.66
C LYS A 112 -9.53 7.57 8.38
N LEU A 113 -9.78 6.28 8.16
CA LEU A 113 -10.92 5.60 8.76
C LEU A 113 -10.69 5.44 10.25
N HIS A 114 -11.49 6.14 11.07
CA HIS A 114 -11.36 6.14 12.54
C HIS A 114 -12.30 5.14 13.21
N THR A 115 -13.47 4.88 12.63
CA THR A 115 -14.50 4.07 13.27
C THR A 115 -15.28 3.23 12.26
N VAL A 116 -15.44 1.95 12.60
CA VAL A 116 -16.41 1.03 12.00
C VAL A 116 -17.39 0.63 13.11
N ASN A 117 -18.66 0.99 13.00
CA ASN A 117 -19.64 0.69 14.06
C ASN A 117 -20.12 -0.77 14.05
N GLY A 118 -20.06 -1.46 12.90
CA GLY A 118 -20.36 -2.87 12.76
C GLY A 118 -19.11 -3.76 12.74
N ASP A 119 -19.18 -4.85 11.99
CA ASP A 119 -18.10 -5.82 11.82
C ASP A 119 -17.02 -5.32 10.84
N PHE A 120 -15.77 -5.61 11.15
CA PHE A 120 -14.61 -5.43 10.27
C PHE A 120 -14.15 -6.81 9.77
N LEU A 121 -14.36 -7.07 8.49
CA LEU A 121 -14.19 -8.39 7.88
C LEU A 121 -13.27 -8.28 6.65
N ILE A 122 -12.13 -8.97 6.67
CA ILE A 122 -11.30 -9.21 5.48
C ILE A 122 -11.22 -10.72 5.32
N THR A 123 -12.06 -11.27 4.45
CA THR A 123 -12.32 -12.70 4.40
C THR A 123 -12.20 -13.28 3.00
N GLN A 124 -11.85 -14.57 2.89
CA GLN A 124 -11.97 -15.34 1.64
C GLN A 124 -11.22 -14.73 0.43
N ASN A 125 -10.10 -14.03 0.66
CA ASN A 125 -9.22 -13.53 -0.40
C ASN A 125 -8.07 -14.54 -0.57
N TYR A 126 -8.35 -15.65 -1.26
CA TYR A 126 -7.56 -16.87 -1.17
C TYR A 126 -6.18 -16.73 -1.82
N THR A 127 -6.08 -16.06 -2.98
CA THR A 127 -4.89 -16.22 -3.83
C THR A 127 -3.89 -15.08 -3.82
N SER A 128 -4.33 -13.83 -3.66
CA SER A 128 -3.47 -12.67 -4.01
C SER A 128 -3.13 -11.75 -2.85
N LEU A 129 -3.99 -11.61 -1.84
CA LEU A 129 -3.78 -10.65 -0.75
C LEU A 129 -2.55 -11.01 0.09
N LYS A 130 -1.49 -10.21 -0.02
CA LYS A 130 -0.22 -10.37 0.70
C LYS A 130 -0.08 -9.43 1.88
N THR A 131 -0.57 -8.20 1.78
CA THR A 131 -0.33 -7.18 2.83
C THR A 131 -1.56 -6.33 3.15
N ILE A 132 -1.68 -5.94 4.43
CA ILE A 132 -2.69 -5.00 4.93
C ILE A 132 -1.95 -3.87 5.66
N THR A 133 -1.99 -2.65 5.12
CA THR A 133 -1.27 -1.47 5.64
C THR A 133 -2.13 -0.21 5.77
N GLY A 134 -3.39 -0.27 5.32
CA GLY A 134 -4.21 0.91 5.08
C GLY A 134 -5.05 1.46 6.24
N PHE A 135 -5.01 0.92 7.46
CA PHE A 135 -5.98 1.27 8.53
C PHE A 135 -5.38 2.01 9.72
N ASN A 136 -4.30 2.76 9.50
CA ASN A 136 -3.45 3.27 10.59
C ASN A 136 -4.16 4.22 11.57
N SER A 137 -5.31 4.82 11.23
CA SER A 137 -6.08 5.68 12.15
C SER A 137 -7.30 4.99 12.77
N LEU A 138 -7.53 3.71 12.50
CA LEU A 138 -8.70 2.99 13.00
C LEU A 138 -8.58 2.75 14.50
N GLU A 139 -9.45 3.40 15.27
CA GLU A 139 -9.43 3.35 16.74
C GLU A 139 -10.50 2.42 17.30
N LYS A 140 -11.64 2.29 16.62
CA LYS A 140 -12.81 1.59 17.14
C LYS A 140 -13.50 0.72 16.11
N ILE A 141 -13.76 -0.52 16.51
CA ILE A 141 -14.66 -1.45 15.82
C ILE A 141 -15.78 -1.81 16.79
N GLY A 142 -17.03 -1.52 16.44
CA GLY A 142 -18.19 -1.77 17.28
C GLY A 142 -18.67 -3.22 17.26
N GLY A 143 -18.41 -3.95 16.16
CA GLY A 143 -18.70 -5.38 16.03
C GLY A 143 -17.45 -6.25 16.11
N ASN A 144 -17.42 -7.27 15.28
CA ASN A 144 -16.38 -8.31 15.21
C ASN A 144 -15.18 -7.84 14.39
N PHE A 145 -13.98 -8.25 14.77
CA PHE A 145 -12.78 -8.13 13.94
C PHE A 145 -12.42 -9.51 13.41
N GLN A 146 -12.40 -9.69 12.08
CA GLN A 146 -12.08 -10.97 11.47
C GLN A 146 -11.19 -10.80 10.24
N ILE A 147 -10.03 -11.44 10.28
CA ILE A 147 -9.17 -11.68 9.13
C ILE A 147 -9.07 -13.19 8.97
N SER A 148 -9.76 -13.75 7.98
CA SER A 148 -9.83 -15.21 7.80
C SER A 148 -9.84 -15.68 6.36
N GLU A 149 -9.24 -16.84 6.08
CA GLU A 149 -9.19 -17.41 4.72
C GLU A 149 -8.44 -16.49 3.73
N ASN A 150 -7.33 -15.90 4.17
CA ASN A 150 -6.44 -15.07 3.33
C ASN A 150 -5.10 -15.79 3.18
N HIS A 151 -5.07 -16.86 2.38
CA HIS A 151 -3.97 -17.84 2.41
C HIS A 151 -2.62 -17.27 1.96
N SER A 152 -2.62 -16.24 1.12
CA SER A 152 -1.40 -15.55 0.68
C SER A 152 -0.94 -14.43 1.63
N LEU A 153 -1.66 -14.15 2.72
CA LEU A 153 -1.38 -13.01 3.59
C LEU A 153 -0.07 -13.23 4.35
N GLU A 154 0.90 -12.34 4.11
CA GLU A 154 2.25 -12.36 4.68
C GLU A 154 2.39 -11.38 5.85
N MET A 155 1.70 -10.23 5.80
CA MET A 155 1.89 -9.15 6.77
C MET A 155 0.62 -8.35 7.06
N ILE A 156 0.43 -8.03 8.35
CA ILE A 156 -0.55 -7.04 8.85
C ILE A 156 0.23 -5.94 9.55
N ALA A 157 0.18 -4.71 9.03
CA ALA A 157 0.86 -3.54 9.58
C ALA A 157 -0.07 -2.32 9.48
N ALA A 158 -1.22 -2.40 10.16
CA ALA A 158 -2.31 -1.43 9.97
C ALA A 158 -3.06 -0.99 11.24
N PHE A 159 -2.99 -1.73 12.35
CA PHE A 159 -3.94 -1.56 13.46
C PHE A 159 -3.31 -1.02 14.74
N ASP A 160 -2.17 -0.34 14.65
CA ASP A 160 -1.41 0.16 15.81
C ASP A 160 -2.21 1.13 16.70
N ASN A 161 -3.24 1.79 16.12
CA ASN A 161 -4.12 2.71 16.83
C ASN A 161 -5.45 2.09 17.28
N LEU A 162 -5.71 0.81 17.01
CA LEU A 162 -6.95 0.16 17.41
C LEU A 162 -7.04 0.03 18.94
N ILE A 163 -8.07 0.62 19.54
CA ILE A 163 -8.27 0.69 21.00
C ILE A 163 -9.30 -0.32 21.47
N THR A 164 -10.41 -0.48 20.74
CA THR A 164 -11.52 -1.36 21.15
C THR A 164 -12.10 -2.15 19.99
N VAL A 165 -12.39 -3.43 20.26
CA VAL A 165 -13.24 -4.30 19.44
C VAL A 165 -14.48 -4.66 20.27
N GLY A 166 -15.66 -4.39 19.75
CA GLY A 166 -16.93 -4.59 20.46
C GLY A 166 -17.35 -6.05 20.57
N GLY A 167 -17.02 -6.87 19.57
CA GLY A 167 -17.32 -8.31 19.47
C GLY A 167 -16.11 -9.22 19.69
N TRP A 168 -15.98 -10.27 18.87
CA TRP A 168 -14.83 -11.21 18.88
C TRP A 168 -13.73 -10.76 17.93
N PHE A 169 -12.52 -11.27 18.16
CA PHE A 169 -11.31 -11.03 17.37
C PHE A 169 -10.82 -12.36 16.79
N LEU A 170 -10.78 -12.51 15.47
CA LEU A 170 -10.37 -13.74 14.79
C LEU A 170 -9.27 -13.49 13.76
N ILE A 171 -8.19 -14.27 13.89
CA ILE A 171 -7.19 -14.48 12.83
C ILE A 171 -7.15 -15.97 12.46
N ARG A 172 -7.53 -16.32 11.23
CA ARG A 172 -7.54 -17.72 10.76
C ARG A 172 -7.02 -17.91 9.34
N ARG A 173 -6.21 -18.94 9.10
CA ARG A 173 -5.72 -19.30 7.75
C ARG A 173 -5.07 -18.13 7.00
N ALA A 174 -4.22 -17.39 7.69
CA ALA A 174 -3.23 -16.49 7.08
C ALA A 174 -1.93 -17.29 6.85
N ASP A 175 -1.95 -18.20 5.87
CA ASP A 175 -1.00 -19.31 5.78
C ASP A 175 0.45 -18.90 5.50
N LYS A 176 0.70 -17.65 5.10
CA LYS A 176 2.06 -17.09 4.88
C LYS A 176 2.54 -16.17 6.00
N MET A 177 1.66 -15.78 6.93
CA MET A 177 1.98 -14.80 7.95
C MET A 177 2.89 -15.41 9.02
N GLN A 178 4.09 -14.85 9.18
CA GLN A 178 5.08 -15.37 10.14
C GLN A 178 5.01 -14.70 11.51
N ARG A 179 4.51 -13.46 11.58
CA ARG A 179 4.40 -12.70 12.83
C ARG A 179 3.06 -11.99 12.89
N LEU A 180 2.43 -12.04 14.06
CA LEU A 180 1.25 -11.24 14.37
C LEU A 180 1.63 -10.17 15.38
N ASN A 181 1.61 -8.92 14.93
CA ASN A 181 1.91 -7.74 15.74
C ASN A 181 0.99 -6.55 15.40
N GLY A 182 1.24 -5.43 16.06
CA GLY A 182 0.60 -4.15 15.71
C GLY A 182 -0.79 -3.93 16.33
N PHE A 183 -1.09 -4.54 17.48
CA PHE A 183 -2.33 -4.30 18.25
C PHE A 183 -2.05 -3.69 19.63
N ASN A 184 -0.91 -2.99 19.77
CA ASN A 184 -0.36 -2.64 21.08
C ASN A 184 -1.21 -1.65 21.89
N LYS A 185 -2.15 -0.95 21.25
CA LYS A 185 -3.12 -0.06 21.92
C LYS A 185 -4.48 -0.72 22.16
N LEU A 186 -4.69 -1.96 21.76
CA LEU A 186 -5.95 -2.66 21.93
C LEU A 186 -6.16 -2.98 23.41
N MET A 187 -7.06 -2.24 24.04
CA MET A 187 -7.31 -2.32 25.49
C MET A 187 -8.43 -3.30 25.85
N LYS A 188 -9.40 -3.50 24.95
CA LYS A 188 -10.59 -4.30 25.23
C LYS A 188 -11.14 -5.00 23.99
N ILE A 189 -11.48 -6.28 24.16
CA ILE A 189 -12.23 -7.09 23.18
C ILE A 189 -13.53 -7.52 23.87
N GLY A 190 -14.68 -7.24 23.26
CA GLY A 190 -16.01 -7.35 23.89
C GLY A 190 -16.54 -6.02 24.44
N ALA A 191 -16.19 -4.88 23.83
CA ALA A 191 -16.49 -3.54 24.36
C ALA A 191 -17.96 -3.06 24.23
N GLY A 192 -18.84 -3.72 23.48
CA GLY A 192 -20.27 -3.40 23.51
C GLY A 192 -21.10 -3.85 22.31
N HIS A 193 -22.01 -4.80 22.53
CA HIS A 193 -23.46 -4.63 22.40
C HIS A 193 -24.11 -5.92 22.91
N ASP A 194 -24.98 -5.79 23.90
CA ASP A 194 -25.81 -6.85 24.47
C ASP A 194 -25.09 -7.94 25.30
N ALA A 195 -25.47 -8.04 26.57
CA ALA A 195 -24.88 -8.92 27.58
C ALA A 195 -25.31 -10.39 27.44
N SER A 196 -25.89 -10.78 26.30
CA SER A 196 -26.50 -12.10 26.08
C SER A 196 -26.04 -12.87 24.83
N SER A 197 -25.05 -12.42 24.05
CA SER A 197 -24.55 -13.20 22.90
C SER A 197 -23.02 -13.22 22.81
N MET A 198 -22.38 -14.27 23.32
CA MET A 198 -21.02 -14.72 22.96
C MET A 198 -19.96 -13.64 22.61
N THR A 199 -19.86 -12.55 23.39
CA THR A 199 -18.97 -11.42 23.10
C THR A 199 -17.58 -11.59 23.72
N GLY A 200 -16.50 -11.30 22.97
CA GLY A 200 -15.21 -10.97 23.56
C GLY A 200 -14.13 -12.05 23.54
N ALA A 201 -14.16 -12.99 22.60
CA ALA A 201 -13.09 -13.98 22.41
C ALA A 201 -11.96 -13.42 21.51
N LEU A 202 -10.71 -13.78 21.82
CA LEU A 202 -9.55 -13.61 20.93
C LEU A 202 -9.14 -15.00 20.43
N THR A 203 -9.31 -15.24 19.14
CA THR A 203 -9.03 -16.53 18.51
C THR A 203 -7.97 -16.38 17.42
N ILE A 204 -6.87 -17.10 17.57
CA ILE A 204 -5.79 -17.22 16.58
C ILE A 204 -5.63 -18.70 16.25
N VAL A 205 -6.11 -19.12 15.08
CA VAL A 205 -6.27 -20.54 14.75
C VAL A 205 -5.85 -20.85 13.32
N ASP A 206 -5.22 -22.02 13.11
CA ASP A 206 -4.86 -22.52 11.78
C ASP A 206 -3.92 -21.58 10.97
N ASN A 207 -3.07 -20.79 11.63
CA ASN A 207 -2.05 -19.96 10.94
C ASN A 207 -0.72 -20.72 10.95
N HIS A 208 -0.56 -21.66 10.02
CA HIS A 208 0.51 -22.65 10.11
C HIS A 208 1.93 -22.09 9.93
N ALA A 209 2.11 -20.95 9.24
CA ALA A 209 3.41 -20.28 9.12
C ALA A 209 3.75 -19.34 10.30
N LEU A 210 2.80 -19.09 11.21
CA LEU A 210 2.99 -18.15 12.32
C LEU A 210 4.06 -18.67 13.28
N ILE A 211 5.13 -17.90 13.48
CA ILE A 211 6.26 -18.23 14.34
C ILE A 211 6.15 -17.49 15.69
N GLY A 212 5.59 -16.28 15.70
CA GLY A 212 5.48 -15.48 16.91
C GLY A 212 4.26 -14.56 16.96
N ILE A 213 3.73 -14.37 18.17
CA ILE A 213 2.68 -13.38 18.48
C ILE A 213 3.29 -12.38 19.47
N ASP A 214 3.24 -11.10 19.13
CA ASP A 214 3.70 -10.00 19.98
C ASP A 214 2.92 -8.74 19.63
N GLY A 215 2.13 -8.19 20.56
CA GLY A 215 1.37 -6.99 20.24
C GLY A 215 0.12 -6.73 21.06
N PHE A 216 -0.18 -7.49 22.11
CA PHE A 216 -1.40 -7.33 22.92
C PHE A 216 -1.09 -6.82 24.34
N ASN A 217 -0.11 -5.92 24.47
CA ASN A 217 0.38 -5.46 25.77
C ASN A 217 -0.63 -4.58 26.52
N ALA A 218 -1.42 -3.77 25.82
CA ALA A 218 -2.43 -2.90 26.45
C ALA A 218 -3.73 -3.63 26.82
N LEU A 219 -3.89 -4.90 26.46
CA LEU A 219 -5.16 -5.61 26.68
C LEU A 219 -5.40 -5.84 28.17
N ILE A 220 -6.50 -5.27 28.70
CA ILE A 220 -6.85 -5.32 30.13
C ILE A 220 -7.92 -6.38 30.40
N GLU A 221 -8.96 -6.40 29.57
CA GLU A 221 -10.14 -7.26 29.73
C GLU A 221 -10.48 -7.97 28.42
N MET A 222 -10.74 -9.28 28.53
CA MET A 222 -11.27 -10.12 27.47
C MET A 222 -12.52 -10.85 27.99
N GLY A 223 -13.61 -10.79 27.24
CA GLY A 223 -14.92 -11.25 27.70
C GLY A 223 -15.02 -12.76 27.94
N LEU A 224 -14.60 -13.59 26.97
CA LEU A 224 -14.89 -15.04 26.99
C LEU A 224 -13.65 -15.91 27.01
N GLU A 225 -12.82 -15.89 25.97
CA GLU A 225 -11.68 -16.79 25.90
C GLU A 225 -10.57 -16.24 25.00
N MET A 226 -9.34 -16.54 25.39
CA MET A 226 -8.17 -16.44 24.53
C MET A 226 -7.86 -17.85 24.03
N GLN A 227 -7.97 -18.04 22.72
CA GLN A 227 -7.67 -19.30 22.06
C GLN A 227 -6.54 -19.13 21.06
N VAL A 228 -5.44 -19.84 21.28
CA VAL A 228 -4.33 -19.98 20.32
C VAL A 228 -4.23 -21.47 19.98
N THR A 229 -4.71 -21.87 18.81
CA THR A 229 -4.88 -23.29 18.48
C THR A 229 -4.36 -23.66 17.08
N ASN A 230 -3.73 -24.83 16.94
CA ASN A 230 -3.28 -25.39 15.66
C ASN A 230 -2.35 -24.47 14.83
N ASN A 231 -1.54 -23.63 15.50
CA ASN A 231 -0.48 -22.84 14.86
C ASN A 231 0.84 -23.63 14.96
N ARG A 232 1.05 -24.58 14.04
CA ARG A 232 2.07 -25.64 14.17
C ARG A 232 3.51 -25.14 14.24
N ASN A 233 3.83 -24.00 13.62
CA ASN A 233 5.16 -23.38 13.64
C ASN A 233 5.31 -22.32 14.74
N LEU A 234 4.29 -22.10 15.57
CA LEU A 234 4.32 -21.08 16.60
C LEU A 234 5.32 -21.48 17.67
N LEU A 235 6.39 -20.68 17.81
CA LEU A 235 7.43 -20.88 18.80
C LEU A 235 7.13 -20.15 20.11
N ARG A 236 6.63 -18.92 20.03
CA ARG A 236 6.54 -18.02 21.18
C ARG A 236 5.30 -17.12 21.13
N VAL A 237 4.65 -16.94 22.27
CA VAL A 237 3.58 -15.95 22.45
C VAL A 237 4.00 -14.99 23.55
N LYS A 238 4.11 -13.71 23.20
CA LYS A 238 4.49 -12.61 24.10
C LYS A 238 3.33 -11.61 24.24
N GLY A 239 3.39 -10.80 25.29
CA GLY A 239 2.43 -9.73 25.58
C GLY A 239 1.46 -10.07 26.72
N PHE A 240 0.25 -9.51 26.68
CA PHE A 240 -0.81 -9.75 27.69
C PHE A 240 -0.43 -9.41 29.15
N THR A 241 0.61 -8.59 29.36
CA THR A 241 1.14 -8.26 30.69
C THR A 241 0.14 -7.50 31.57
N ASN A 242 -0.74 -6.71 30.94
CA ASN A 242 -1.79 -5.95 31.62
C ASN A 242 -3.13 -6.70 31.70
N LEU A 243 -3.21 -7.94 31.23
CA LEU A 243 -4.47 -8.70 31.22
C LEU A 243 -4.87 -9.04 32.66
N GLN A 244 -5.96 -8.44 33.12
CA GLN A 244 -6.48 -8.59 34.47
C GLN A 244 -7.62 -9.61 34.55
N LYS A 245 -8.38 -9.76 33.46
CA LYS A 245 -9.58 -10.62 33.42
C LYS A 245 -9.72 -11.31 32.07
N VAL A 246 -9.92 -12.61 32.13
CA VAL A 246 -10.22 -13.47 30.99
C VAL A 246 -11.12 -14.62 31.44
N GLY A 247 -12.03 -15.07 30.57
CA GLY A 247 -12.84 -16.25 30.86
C GLY A 247 -12.02 -17.53 30.75
N SER A 248 -11.56 -17.93 29.57
CA SER A 248 -10.70 -19.11 29.38
C SER A 248 -9.39 -18.78 28.69
N LEU A 249 -8.33 -19.52 28.98
CA LEU A 249 -7.03 -19.47 28.30
C LEU A 249 -6.73 -20.84 27.71
N ILE A 250 -6.64 -20.92 26.37
CA ILE A 250 -6.53 -22.17 25.64
C ILE A 250 -5.36 -22.10 24.66
N PHE A 251 -4.31 -22.88 24.93
CA PHE A 251 -3.19 -23.14 24.04
C PHE A 251 -3.23 -24.63 23.64
N ARG A 252 -3.68 -24.93 22.42
CA ARG A 252 -3.88 -26.32 21.98
C ARG A 252 -3.25 -26.60 20.62
N ALA A 253 -2.57 -27.73 20.49
CA ALA A 253 -1.99 -28.17 19.22
C ALA A 253 -1.01 -27.15 18.59
N ASN A 254 -0.22 -26.48 19.44
CA ASN A 254 0.88 -25.63 19.00
C ASN A 254 2.19 -26.40 19.21
N SER A 255 2.46 -27.34 18.31
CA SER A 255 3.46 -28.41 18.48
C SER A 255 4.92 -27.97 18.61
N LEU A 256 5.24 -26.69 18.38
CA LEU A 256 6.58 -26.11 18.52
C LEU A 256 6.64 -24.99 19.57
N LEU A 257 5.55 -24.76 20.31
CA LEU A 257 5.44 -23.67 21.27
C LEU A 257 6.32 -23.93 22.49
N VAL A 258 7.32 -23.08 22.71
CA VAL A 258 8.29 -23.15 23.82
C VAL A 258 8.14 -22.02 24.84
N GLU A 259 7.32 -21.00 24.54
CA GLU A 259 7.13 -19.83 25.41
C GLU A 259 5.67 -19.32 25.35
N ILE A 260 5.06 -19.13 26.52
CA ILE A 260 3.74 -18.49 26.70
C ILE A 260 3.87 -17.17 27.48
N PRO A 261 2.87 -16.29 27.46
CA PRO A 261 2.93 -15.00 28.16
C PRO A 261 3.06 -15.14 29.68
N ILE A 262 3.69 -14.14 30.29
CA ILE A 262 3.73 -13.97 31.75
C ILE A 262 2.53 -13.12 32.17
N PHE A 263 1.47 -13.76 32.67
CA PHE A 263 0.21 -13.13 33.07
C PHE A 263 0.28 -12.50 34.48
N ASN A 264 1.19 -11.54 34.67
CA ASN A 264 1.45 -10.93 35.98
C ASN A 264 0.25 -10.19 36.59
N SER A 265 -0.69 -9.70 35.76
CA SER A 265 -1.87 -8.97 36.24
C SER A 265 -3.08 -9.86 36.49
N LEU A 266 -3.01 -11.15 36.16
CA LEU A 266 -4.15 -12.05 36.17
C LEU A 266 -4.30 -12.73 37.55
N MET A 267 -5.40 -12.41 38.25
CA MET A 267 -5.70 -12.97 39.58
C MET A 267 -6.71 -14.12 39.52
N THR A 268 -7.60 -14.14 38.53
CA THR A 268 -8.65 -15.15 38.39
C THR A 268 -8.91 -15.48 36.93
N ILE A 269 -9.24 -16.74 36.63
CA ILE A 269 -9.73 -17.20 35.32
C ILE A 269 -11.13 -17.80 35.55
N SER A 270 -12.16 -17.23 34.94
CA SER A 270 -13.56 -17.63 35.23
C SER A 270 -14.02 -18.88 34.47
N GLY A 271 -13.17 -19.45 33.64
CA GLY A 271 -13.40 -20.60 32.78
C GLY A 271 -12.26 -21.59 32.87
N ARG A 272 -11.80 -22.11 31.73
CA ARG A 272 -10.75 -23.15 31.69
C ARG A 272 -9.37 -22.61 31.36
N LEU A 273 -8.34 -23.22 31.95
CA LEU A 273 -6.94 -23.08 31.57
C LEU A 273 -6.50 -24.41 30.94
N GLU A 274 -6.24 -24.39 29.64
CA GLU A 274 -5.86 -25.57 28.86
C GLU A 274 -4.55 -25.32 28.12
N ILE A 275 -3.56 -26.16 28.35
CA ILE A 275 -2.29 -26.18 27.62
C ILE A 275 -2.04 -27.61 27.15
N SER A 276 -2.14 -27.84 25.85
CA SER A 276 -1.97 -29.16 25.27
C SER A 276 -1.22 -29.21 23.95
N ASN A 277 -0.43 -30.28 23.78
CA ASN A 277 0.39 -30.53 22.60
C ASN A 277 1.32 -29.33 22.29
N SER A 278 2.23 -29.04 23.23
CA SER A 278 3.27 -28.03 23.14
C SER A 278 4.69 -28.57 23.42
N LYS A 279 5.69 -27.72 23.25
CA LYS A 279 7.12 -27.94 23.56
C LYS A 279 7.59 -27.14 24.78
N LEU A 280 6.66 -26.70 25.62
CA LEU A 280 6.97 -26.02 26.88
C LEU A 280 7.74 -26.98 27.79
N VAL A 281 8.86 -26.50 28.34
CA VAL A 281 9.67 -27.23 29.33
C VAL A 281 9.20 -26.95 30.76
N ASP A 282 8.69 -25.74 30.99
CA ASP A 282 8.02 -25.32 32.22
C ASP A 282 6.74 -24.54 31.87
N ILE A 283 5.72 -24.67 32.71
CA ILE A 283 4.56 -23.77 32.72
C ILE A 283 4.82 -22.68 33.76
N VAL A 284 5.29 -21.54 33.26
CA VAL A 284 5.52 -20.30 34.01
C VAL A 284 4.41 -19.28 33.74
N GLY A 285 4.32 -18.25 34.58
CA GLY A 285 3.57 -17.03 34.23
C GLY A 285 2.21 -16.84 34.90
N PHE A 286 1.74 -17.75 35.75
CA PHE A 286 0.46 -17.63 36.47
C PHE A 286 0.64 -17.39 37.98
N ASN A 287 1.80 -16.87 38.41
CA ASN A 287 2.16 -16.85 39.83
C ASN A 287 1.22 -16.02 40.70
N ASN A 288 0.50 -15.05 40.11
CA ASN A 288 -0.49 -14.23 40.81
C ASN A 288 -1.92 -14.76 40.74
N LEU A 289 -2.15 -15.87 40.02
CA LEU A 289 -3.45 -16.52 39.90
C LEU A 289 -3.83 -17.13 41.25
N GLN A 290 -4.97 -16.72 41.81
CA GLN A 290 -5.46 -17.18 43.12
C GLN A 290 -6.51 -18.28 42.98
N SER A 291 -7.38 -18.18 41.97
CA SER A 291 -8.44 -19.17 41.72
C SER A 291 -8.74 -19.38 40.23
N LEU A 292 -9.22 -20.59 39.92
CA LEU A 292 -9.72 -21.00 38.61
C LEU A 292 -11.15 -21.55 38.75
N ASP A 293 -12.11 -20.99 38.00
CA ASP A 293 -13.53 -21.32 38.24
C ASP A 293 -14.02 -22.59 37.55
N TRP A 294 -13.28 -23.13 36.57
CA TRP A 294 -13.75 -24.32 35.86
C TRP A 294 -12.71 -25.44 35.75
N TYR A 295 -11.77 -25.39 34.81
CA TYR A 295 -11.00 -26.60 34.49
C TYR A 295 -9.54 -26.29 34.21
N LEU A 296 -8.62 -27.03 34.86
CA LEU A 296 -7.20 -27.00 34.56
C LEU A 296 -6.83 -28.27 33.80
N ASN A 297 -6.23 -28.11 32.62
CA ASN A 297 -5.78 -29.24 31.80
C ASN A 297 -4.43 -29.03 31.17
N PHE A 298 -3.45 -29.79 31.63
CA PHE A 298 -2.16 -29.90 30.97
C PHE A 298 -1.99 -31.30 30.41
N SER A 299 -2.04 -31.40 29.08
CA SER A 299 -2.00 -32.71 28.43
C SER A 299 -1.15 -32.78 27.17
N GLN A 300 -0.48 -33.91 26.95
CA GLN A 300 0.30 -34.16 25.72
C GLN A 300 1.45 -33.16 25.51
N ASN A 301 2.00 -32.56 26.57
CA ASN A 301 3.16 -31.68 26.45
C ASN A 301 4.45 -32.52 26.56
N SER A 302 5.02 -32.85 25.41
CA SER A 302 6.09 -33.86 25.31
C SER A 302 7.40 -33.50 26.01
N GLU A 303 7.68 -32.20 26.19
CA GLU A 303 8.93 -31.70 26.80
C GLU A 303 8.71 -31.10 28.19
N LEU A 304 7.49 -31.14 28.73
CA LEU A 304 7.17 -30.49 30.00
C LEU A 304 7.82 -31.26 31.15
N VAL A 305 8.84 -30.68 31.78
CA VAL A 305 9.63 -31.30 32.86
C VAL A 305 9.12 -30.87 34.23
N ILE A 306 8.66 -29.62 34.37
CA ILE A 306 8.28 -29.03 35.65
C ILE A 306 7.11 -28.07 35.48
N ILE A 307 6.36 -27.82 36.55
CA ILE A 307 5.35 -26.76 36.61
C ILE A 307 5.69 -25.87 37.81
N THR A 308 6.12 -24.63 37.58
CA THR A 308 6.46 -23.67 38.66
C THR A 308 5.46 -22.52 38.81
N GLY A 309 4.68 -22.23 37.78
CA GLY A 309 3.95 -20.97 37.61
C GLY A 309 2.68 -20.73 38.43
N PHE A 310 2.34 -21.52 39.47
CA PHE A 310 1.05 -21.41 40.19
C PHE A 310 1.20 -21.07 41.68
N ALA A 311 2.25 -20.34 42.05
CA ALA A 311 2.64 -20.13 43.44
C ALA A 311 1.53 -19.61 44.38
N ASN A 312 0.52 -18.88 43.90
CA ASN A 312 -0.59 -18.36 44.74
C ASN A 312 -1.94 -19.07 44.51
N LEU A 313 -2.00 -20.10 43.65
CA LEU A 313 -3.24 -20.78 43.32
C LEU A 313 -3.68 -21.65 44.50
N ASN A 314 -4.78 -21.29 45.15
CA ASN A 314 -5.30 -22.03 46.30
C ASN A 314 -6.56 -22.84 46.01
N LYS A 315 -7.27 -22.53 44.93
CA LYS A 315 -8.57 -23.13 44.61
C LYS A 315 -8.80 -23.34 43.12
N ILE A 316 -9.30 -24.52 42.76
CA ILE A 316 -9.85 -24.85 41.44
C ILE A 316 -11.29 -25.33 41.61
N ASN A 317 -12.28 -24.55 41.17
CA ASN A 317 -13.71 -24.90 41.35
C ASN A 317 -14.17 -26.09 40.49
N GLY A 318 -13.38 -26.58 39.54
CA GLY A 318 -13.66 -27.81 38.81
C GLY A 318 -12.48 -28.78 38.78
N GLN A 319 -12.23 -29.45 37.66
CA GLN A 319 -11.27 -30.56 37.63
C GLN A 319 -9.82 -30.08 37.42
N PHE A 320 -8.90 -30.68 38.18
CA PHE A 320 -7.44 -30.59 38.02
C PHE A 320 -6.96 -31.80 37.23
N SER A 321 -6.46 -31.60 36.01
CA SER A 321 -6.08 -32.68 35.10
C SER A 321 -4.66 -32.49 34.54
N ILE A 322 -3.79 -33.45 34.82
CA ILE A 322 -2.42 -33.53 34.31
C ILE A 322 -2.24 -34.89 33.65
N THR A 323 -2.24 -34.94 32.32
CA THR A 323 -2.23 -36.23 31.61
C THR A 323 -1.26 -36.33 30.43
N SER A 324 -0.66 -37.49 30.21
CA SER A 324 0.18 -37.72 29.02
C SER A 324 1.35 -36.73 28.86
N ASN A 325 2.00 -36.34 29.96
CA ASN A 325 3.23 -35.53 29.94
C ASN A 325 4.42 -36.44 30.31
N PRO A 326 5.08 -37.08 29.33
CA PRO A 326 5.96 -38.22 29.59
C PRO A 326 7.23 -37.88 30.39
N VAL A 327 7.73 -36.64 30.30
CA VAL A 327 8.97 -36.19 30.97
C VAL A 327 8.71 -35.32 32.21
N LEU A 328 7.45 -35.14 32.61
CA LEU A 328 7.07 -34.32 33.76
C LEU A 328 7.51 -34.99 35.06
N LYS A 329 8.32 -34.29 35.86
CA LYS A 329 8.89 -34.78 37.12
C LYS A 329 8.32 -34.10 38.37
N SER A 330 7.80 -32.88 38.26
CA SER A 330 7.45 -32.08 39.44
C SER A 330 6.20 -31.22 39.24
N LEU A 331 5.35 -31.22 40.27
CA LEU A 331 4.10 -30.43 40.38
C LEU A 331 4.24 -29.27 41.38
N ILE A 332 5.48 -28.85 41.72
CA ILE A 332 5.77 -27.94 42.84
C ILE A 332 5.02 -26.60 42.79
N GLY A 333 4.67 -26.13 41.60
CA GLY A 333 3.87 -24.93 41.39
C GLY A 333 2.52 -24.95 42.10
N PHE A 334 1.96 -26.14 42.38
CA PHE A 334 0.65 -26.28 43.03
C PHE A 334 0.70 -26.36 44.56
N LYS A 335 1.87 -26.17 45.20
CA LYS A 335 2.05 -26.36 46.65
C LYS A 335 1.03 -25.65 47.55
N ASN A 336 0.38 -24.59 47.07
CA ASN A 336 -0.60 -23.81 47.82
C ASN A 336 -2.06 -24.20 47.50
N LEU A 337 -2.29 -25.20 46.65
CA LEU A 337 -3.62 -25.68 46.28
C LEU A 337 -4.25 -26.43 47.46
N VAL A 338 -5.40 -25.95 47.92
CA VAL A 338 -6.13 -26.50 49.08
C VAL A 338 -7.40 -27.24 48.65
N GLU A 339 -8.07 -26.75 47.61
CA GLU A 339 -9.37 -27.25 47.18
C GLU A 339 -9.45 -27.41 45.65
N THR A 340 -9.93 -28.57 45.20
CA THR A 340 -10.31 -28.83 43.80
C THR A 340 -11.63 -29.62 43.72
N SER A 341 -12.34 -29.65 42.60
CA SER A 341 -13.52 -30.52 42.45
C SER A 341 -13.20 -31.93 41.97
N GLY A 342 -11.99 -32.16 41.46
CA GLY A 342 -11.53 -33.49 41.07
C GLY A 342 -10.05 -33.48 40.69
N ILE A 343 -9.39 -34.63 40.82
CA ILE A 343 -8.00 -34.84 40.41
C ILE A 343 -7.96 -35.94 39.34
N ASN A 344 -7.23 -35.69 38.26
CA ASN A 344 -6.89 -36.69 37.26
C ASN A 344 -5.41 -36.56 36.88
N ILE A 345 -4.57 -37.45 37.43
CA ILE A 345 -3.13 -37.53 37.14
C ILE A 345 -2.87 -38.87 36.47
N ALA A 346 -2.66 -38.87 35.16
CA ALA A 346 -2.52 -40.13 34.43
C ALA A 346 -1.58 -40.09 33.24
N TYR A 347 -0.91 -41.20 32.94
CA TYR A 347 0.02 -41.33 31.80
C TYR A 347 1.21 -40.34 31.87
N ASN A 348 1.67 -39.99 33.07
CA ASN A 348 2.88 -39.18 33.26
C ASN A 348 4.02 -40.12 33.67
N VAL A 349 4.81 -40.56 32.69
CA VAL A 349 5.77 -41.67 32.87
C VAL A 349 6.88 -41.32 33.87
N SER A 350 7.35 -40.07 33.91
CA SER A 350 8.51 -39.64 34.71
C SER A 350 8.18 -39.02 36.07
N ILE A 351 6.92 -38.96 36.49
CA ILE A 351 6.57 -38.37 37.79
C ILE A 351 6.87 -39.38 38.90
N GLU A 352 7.76 -39.03 39.83
CA GLU A 352 8.20 -39.94 40.90
C GLU A 352 7.40 -39.77 42.20
N ASN A 353 6.92 -38.55 42.45
CA ASN A 353 6.13 -38.19 43.62
C ASN A 353 5.11 -37.09 43.30
N LEU A 354 4.15 -36.91 44.20
CA LEU A 354 3.11 -35.88 44.07
C LEU A 354 3.43 -34.59 44.85
N LYS A 355 4.71 -34.29 45.10
CA LYS A 355 5.11 -33.06 45.78
C LYS A 355 4.59 -31.83 45.04
N GLY A 356 4.05 -30.89 45.80
CA GLY A 356 3.20 -29.81 45.32
C GLY A 356 1.70 -30.02 45.61
N LEU A 357 1.25 -31.16 46.12
CA LEU A 357 -0.16 -31.39 46.51
C LEU A 357 -0.36 -31.59 48.02
N GLU A 358 0.65 -31.34 48.84
CA GLU A 358 0.68 -31.61 50.29
C GLU A 358 -0.39 -30.84 51.07
N ASN A 359 -0.73 -29.64 50.61
CA ASN A 359 -1.74 -28.78 51.23
C ASN A 359 -3.16 -29.07 50.76
N LEU A 360 -3.34 -30.00 49.81
CA LEU A 360 -4.64 -30.34 49.29
C LEU A 360 -5.47 -31.03 50.37
N PHE A 361 -6.58 -30.41 50.74
CA PHE A 361 -7.41 -30.85 51.85
C PHE A 361 -8.83 -31.23 51.40
N THR A 362 -9.30 -30.67 50.30
CA THR A 362 -10.66 -30.92 49.80
C THR A 362 -10.66 -31.25 48.32
N VAL A 363 -11.28 -32.39 47.97
CA VAL A 363 -11.59 -32.79 46.60
C VAL A 363 -13.10 -32.98 46.49
N GLY A 364 -13.79 -32.05 45.84
CA GLY A 364 -15.15 -32.22 45.33
C GLY A 364 -16.21 -31.29 45.90
N VAL A 365 -16.79 -30.45 45.02
CA VAL A 365 -18.24 -30.15 44.90
C VAL A 365 -18.55 -29.76 43.43
N ILE A 366 -19.60 -30.34 42.83
CA ILE A 366 -20.14 -30.14 41.46
C ILE A 366 -19.23 -30.57 40.29
N GLY A 367 -19.48 -31.77 39.74
CA GLY A 367 -19.09 -32.13 38.36
C GLY A 367 -17.75 -32.88 38.14
N GLY A 368 -17.04 -33.30 39.19
CA GLY A 368 -15.77 -34.06 39.10
C GLY A 368 -15.89 -35.57 39.45
N THR A 369 -14.85 -36.36 39.18
CA THR A 369 -14.78 -37.82 39.41
C THR A 369 -14.13 -38.25 40.74
N GLY A 370 -13.89 -37.31 41.67
CA GLY A 370 -13.12 -37.58 42.90
C GLY A 370 -11.60 -37.56 42.65
N VAL A 371 -10.88 -38.61 43.06
CA VAL A 371 -9.42 -38.72 42.91
C VAL A 371 -9.09 -39.84 41.92
N SER A 372 -8.43 -39.53 40.80
CA SER A 372 -7.98 -40.51 39.80
C SER A 372 -6.47 -40.36 39.57
N ILE A 373 -5.69 -41.36 40.00
CA ILE A 373 -4.22 -41.37 39.86
C ILE A 373 -3.81 -42.72 39.29
N ARG A 374 -3.45 -42.76 37.99
CA ARG A 374 -3.26 -44.03 37.29
C ARG A 374 -2.27 -43.99 36.14
N TRP A 375 -1.62 -45.11 35.85
CA TRP A 375 -0.70 -45.22 34.71
C TRP A 375 0.45 -44.20 34.79
N ASN A 376 1.01 -43.99 35.98
CA ASN A 376 2.20 -43.17 36.19
C ASN A 376 3.35 -44.09 36.55
N ASP A 377 4.13 -44.50 35.55
CA ASP A 377 5.05 -45.64 35.62
C ASP A 377 6.21 -45.48 36.63
N SER A 378 6.53 -44.24 37.02
CA SER A 378 7.59 -43.93 37.99
C SER A 378 7.06 -43.49 39.36
N LEU A 379 5.73 -43.38 39.54
CA LEU A 379 5.13 -42.79 40.74
C LEU A 379 5.17 -43.78 41.91
N SER A 380 6.14 -43.62 42.82
CA SER A 380 6.34 -44.49 43.98
C SER A 380 6.18 -43.78 45.32
N ASP A 381 5.94 -42.46 45.34
CA ASP A 381 5.67 -41.70 46.57
C ASP A 381 4.38 -40.88 46.44
N CYS A 382 3.34 -41.32 47.15
CA CYS A 382 2.02 -40.69 47.22
C CYS A 382 1.77 -40.01 48.57
N THR A 383 2.79 -39.83 49.41
CA THR A 383 2.64 -39.26 50.76
C THR A 383 2.07 -37.84 50.75
N ALA A 384 2.28 -37.09 49.65
CA ALA A 384 1.71 -35.76 49.47
C ALA A 384 0.18 -35.72 49.52
N ILE A 385 -0.52 -36.85 49.32
CA ILE A 385 -1.99 -36.91 49.47
C ILE A 385 -2.45 -37.55 50.78
N CYS A 386 -1.55 -37.90 51.71
CA CYS A 386 -1.95 -38.45 53.03
C CYS A 386 -2.85 -37.48 53.79
N ASN A 387 -2.58 -36.17 53.75
CA ASN A 387 -3.44 -35.20 54.44
C ASN A 387 -4.87 -35.22 53.86
N LEU A 388 -5.02 -35.29 52.53
CA LEU A 388 -6.31 -35.43 51.86
C LEU A 388 -7.04 -36.71 52.26
N LEU A 389 -6.34 -37.85 52.29
CA LEU A 389 -6.94 -39.16 52.53
C LEU A 389 -7.26 -39.43 54.01
N SER A 390 -6.41 -38.96 54.93
CA SER A 390 -6.53 -39.23 56.37
C SER A 390 -7.35 -38.17 57.10
N ASN A 391 -7.18 -36.89 56.76
CA ASN A 391 -7.79 -35.76 57.48
C ASN A 391 -8.73 -34.90 56.61
N GLY A 392 -8.59 -34.97 55.30
CA GLY A 392 -9.32 -34.16 54.33
C GLY A 392 -10.71 -34.69 53.97
N THR A 393 -11.33 -34.07 52.97
CA THR A 393 -12.65 -34.46 52.45
C THR A 393 -12.57 -34.80 50.97
N VAL A 394 -13.01 -36.00 50.60
CA VAL A 394 -13.15 -36.43 49.20
C VAL A 394 -14.63 -36.74 48.92
N SER A 395 -15.25 -35.94 48.06
CA SER A 395 -16.59 -36.17 47.51
C SER A 395 -16.46 -36.80 46.12
N GLY A 396 -16.54 -38.13 46.03
CA GLY A 396 -16.40 -38.89 44.77
C GLY A 396 -15.67 -40.21 44.97
N GLU A 397 -15.43 -40.96 43.89
CA GLU A 397 -14.64 -42.20 43.94
C GLU A 397 -13.14 -41.89 44.04
N ILE A 398 -12.42 -42.72 44.80
CA ILE A 398 -10.95 -42.71 44.84
C ILE A 398 -10.49 -43.91 44.00
N TYR A 399 -9.83 -43.61 42.89
CA TYR A 399 -9.33 -44.59 41.93
C TYR A 399 -7.82 -44.41 41.73
N ILE A 400 -7.05 -45.15 42.53
CA ILE A 400 -5.59 -45.24 42.43
C ILE A 400 -5.28 -46.64 41.88
N ALA A 401 -4.64 -46.73 40.71
CA ALA A 401 -4.39 -48.01 40.04
C ALA A 401 -3.29 -47.91 38.99
N ASN A 402 -2.57 -49.01 38.74
CA ASN A 402 -1.53 -49.09 37.70
C ASN A 402 -0.41 -48.05 37.89
N ASN A 403 0.03 -47.84 39.12
CA ASN A 403 1.29 -47.16 39.45
C ASN A 403 2.20 -48.15 40.20
N PRO A 404 3.50 -47.87 40.36
CA PRO A 404 4.41 -48.62 41.24
C PRO A 404 3.91 -48.83 42.67
N SER A 405 4.57 -49.74 43.40
CA SER A 405 4.31 -49.97 44.84
C SER A 405 4.47 -48.68 45.66
N ALA A 406 3.81 -48.63 46.81
CA ALA A 406 3.43 -47.48 47.62
C ALA A 406 2.36 -46.54 47.01
N CYS A 407 2.02 -46.71 45.71
CA CYS A 407 1.05 -45.89 44.98
C CYS A 407 0.10 -46.71 44.08
N SER A 408 0.05 -48.03 44.21
CA SER A 408 -0.65 -48.91 43.26
C SER A 408 -2.14 -49.09 43.56
N SER A 409 -2.58 -48.74 44.77
CA SER A 409 -4.00 -48.78 45.20
C SER A 409 -4.28 -47.79 46.34
N GLU A 410 -5.56 -47.45 46.57
CA GLU A 410 -5.94 -46.61 47.72
C GLU A 410 -5.49 -47.22 49.06
N GLN A 411 -5.64 -48.54 49.21
CA GLN A 411 -5.28 -49.24 50.44
C GLN A 411 -3.78 -49.12 50.74
N GLU A 412 -2.94 -49.22 49.71
CA GLU A 412 -1.48 -49.10 49.86
C GLU A 412 -1.09 -47.69 50.28
N VAL A 413 -1.65 -46.65 49.63
CA VAL A 413 -1.38 -45.26 50.02
C VAL A 413 -1.84 -44.98 51.45
N ARG A 414 -2.98 -45.52 51.88
CA ARG A 414 -3.46 -45.37 53.27
C ARG A 414 -2.57 -46.09 54.28
N ALA A 415 -1.98 -47.23 53.92
CA ALA A 415 -1.06 -47.97 54.78
C ALA A 415 0.24 -47.20 55.02
N GLU A 416 0.72 -46.45 54.02
CA GLU A 416 1.84 -45.51 54.16
C GLU A 416 1.53 -44.33 55.11
N CYS A 417 0.27 -44.14 55.52
CA CYS A 417 -0.14 -43.06 56.44
C CYS A 417 -0.35 -43.54 57.92
N SER A 418 0.43 -44.52 58.43
CA SER A 418 0.24 -45.32 59.70
C SER A 418 0.35 -44.60 61.09
N PRO A 419 -0.43 -45.02 62.13
CA PRO A 419 -0.41 -44.47 63.51
C PRO A 419 0.71 -44.96 64.48
N ALA A 420 1.39 -46.09 64.23
CA ALA A 420 2.59 -46.46 65.01
C ALA A 420 3.83 -45.63 64.65
N GLY A 421 3.67 -44.71 63.69
CA GLY A 421 4.79 -44.10 63.01
C GLY A 421 5.50 -45.07 62.07
N GLY A 422 6.51 -44.60 61.36
CA GLY A 422 7.44 -45.43 60.63
C GLY A 422 8.69 -45.74 61.47
N ASP A 423 9.51 -46.65 60.97
CA ASP A 423 10.80 -46.98 61.58
C ASP A 423 11.66 -45.72 61.78
N GLY A 424 12.36 -45.71 62.89
CA GLY A 424 13.25 -44.67 63.37
C GLY A 424 14.73 -45.08 63.38
N ARG A 425 15.61 -44.10 63.54
CA ARG A 425 17.04 -44.35 63.75
C ARG A 425 17.60 -43.36 64.76
N LEU A 426 18.38 -43.84 65.72
CA LEU A 426 19.08 -43.02 66.72
C LEU A 426 20.58 -43.28 66.65
N ALA A 427 21.35 -42.27 66.28
CA ALA A 427 22.81 -42.32 66.42
C ALA A 427 23.20 -41.52 67.68
N ILE A 428 23.99 -42.13 68.59
CA ILE A 428 24.27 -41.56 69.92
C ILE A 428 25.73 -41.83 70.36
N CYS A 429 26.39 -40.89 71.04
CA CYS A 429 27.82 -41.05 71.37
C CYS A 429 28.00 -41.66 72.73
N LEU A 430 29.14 -42.32 72.96
CA LEU A 430 29.55 -42.82 74.27
C LEU A 430 29.50 -41.76 75.39
N THR A 431 29.59 -40.47 75.05
CA THR A 431 29.56 -39.36 76.01
C THR A 431 28.20 -38.65 76.13
N SER A 432 27.19 -39.06 75.35
CA SER A 432 25.88 -38.41 75.34
C SER A 432 25.07 -38.75 76.61
N SER A 433 24.22 -37.81 77.03
CA SER A 433 23.19 -38.06 78.05
C SER A 433 22.13 -39.04 77.52
N PRO A 434 21.39 -39.76 78.38
CA PRO A 434 20.32 -40.67 77.95
C PRO A 434 19.24 -39.98 77.08
N VAL A 435 18.72 -40.67 76.05
CA VAL A 435 17.77 -40.16 75.03
C VAL A 435 16.53 -41.05 74.95
N ASP A 436 15.34 -40.47 74.86
CA ASP A 436 14.09 -41.24 74.68
C ASP A 436 13.99 -41.76 73.24
N LEU A 437 13.88 -43.09 73.07
CA LEU A 437 13.73 -43.73 71.77
C LEU A 437 12.39 -43.40 71.10
N PHE A 438 11.37 -43.00 71.86
CA PHE A 438 10.07 -42.60 71.31
C PHE A 438 10.16 -41.40 70.39
N ASP A 439 11.04 -40.45 70.71
CA ASP A 439 11.29 -39.27 69.88
C ASP A 439 12.04 -39.59 68.57
N SER A 440 12.50 -40.84 68.40
CA SER A 440 13.30 -41.27 67.24
C SER A 440 12.48 -41.97 66.15
N LEU A 441 11.19 -42.22 66.35
CA LEU A 441 10.26 -42.83 65.38
C LEU A 441 9.82 -41.81 64.30
N THR A 442 9.51 -42.28 63.08
CA THR A 442 9.01 -41.42 61.98
C THR A 442 7.48 -41.51 61.87
N GLY A 443 6.83 -40.79 60.94
CA GLY A 443 5.36 -40.65 60.97
C GLY A 443 4.92 -39.88 62.22
N ALA A 444 3.61 -39.71 62.48
CA ALA A 444 3.13 -39.12 63.72
C ALA A 444 2.73 -40.27 64.66
N PRO A 445 3.65 -40.82 65.50
CA PRO A 445 3.36 -42.02 66.26
C PRO A 445 2.50 -41.70 67.49
N ASP A 446 1.51 -42.53 67.76
CA ASP A 446 0.65 -42.39 68.94
C ASP A 446 1.40 -42.77 70.26
N LEU A 447 1.07 -42.08 71.35
CA LEU A 447 1.62 -42.33 72.70
C LEU A 447 1.02 -43.59 73.35
N GLY A 448 1.83 -44.36 74.10
CA GLY A 448 1.36 -45.44 74.98
C GLY A 448 1.75 -46.87 74.59
N GLY A 449 2.67 -47.04 73.63
CA GLY A 449 3.27 -48.32 73.24
C GLY A 449 4.45 -48.77 74.13
N VAL A 450 5.01 -49.94 73.82
CA VAL A 450 6.05 -50.62 74.62
C VAL A 450 7.27 -50.93 73.76
N TRP A 451 8.48 -50.79 74.33
CA TRP A 451 9.77 -51.08 73.68
C TRP A 451 10.29 -52.51 73.90
N THR A 452 10.86 -53.11 72.87
CA THR A 452 11.46 -54.45 72.88
C THR A 452 12.78 -54.47 72.09
N PRO A 453 13.92 -54.93 72.64
CA PRO A 453 14.14 -55.39 74.00
C PRO A 453 14.00 -54.27 75.03
N VAL A 454 13.69 -54.65 76.28
CA VAL A 454 13.57 -53.67 77.37
C VAL A 454 14.93 -53.03 77.62
N LEU A 455 14.98 -51.70 77.59
CA LEU A 455 16.19 -50.94 77.89
C LEU A 455 16.58 -51.12 79.37
N LEU A 456 17.86 -51.33 79.64
CA LEU A 456 18.39 -51.56 81.00
C LEU A 456 18.32 -50.29 81.86
N SER A 457 18.32 -49.14 81.20
CA SER A 457 18.08 -47.79 81.69
C SER A 457 16.61 -47.48 82.02
N GLY A 458 15.65 -48.26 81.50
CA GLY A 458 14.20 -48.16 81.79
C GLY A 458 13.40 -47.17 80.91
N ASN A 459 12.08 -47.41 80.80
CA ASN A 459 11.06 -46.52 80.19
C ASN A 459 11.42 -45.85 78.84
N GLY A 460 11.96 -46.58 77.87
CA GLY A 460 12.24 -46.02 76.53
C GLY A 460 13.49 -45.15 76.44
N LEU A 461 14.20 -44.91 77.54
CA LEU A 461 15.29 -43.93 77.62
C LEU A 461 16.67 -44.57 77.39
N PHE A 462 17.18 -44.59 76.17
CA PHE A 462 18.49 -45.16 75.81
C PHE A 462 19.69 -44.39 76.38
N ASN A 463 20.51 -45.06 77.19
CA ASN A 463 21.76 -44.54 77.76
C ASN A 463 22.99 -45.22 77.13
N PRO A 464 23.84 -44.51 76.37
CA PRO A 464 24.95 -45.10 75.60
C PRO A 464 26.10 -45.65 76.47
N LEU A 465 26.13 -45.35 77.77
CA LEU A 465 27.10 -45.92 78.73
C LEU A 465 26.67 -47.30 79.28
N VAL A 466 25.39 -47.66 79.13
CA VAL A 466 24.80 -48.83 79.81
C VAL A 466 24.01 -49.72 78.84
N ASP A 467 23.30 -49.13 77.89
CA ASP A 467 22.56 -49.84 76.84
C ASP A 467 23.44 -50.08 75.61
N HIS A 468 23.18 -51.18 74.92
CA HIS A 468 23.94 -51.57 73.72
C HIS A 468 23.28 -51.04 72.46
N ALA A 469 24.09 -50.57 71.51
CA ALA A 469 23.63 -50.33 70.15
C ALA A 469 22.93 -51.57 69.58
N GLY A 470 21.84 -51.36 68.85
CA GLY A 470 20.96 -52.44 68.40
C GLY A 470 19.60 -51.91 67.97
N VAL A 471 18.72 -52.82 67.56
CA VAL A 471 17.35 -52.48 67.12
C VAL A 471 16.40 -52.61 68.29
N TYR A 472 15.56 -51.58 68.48
CA TYR A 472 14.51 -51.50 69.49
C TYR A 472 13.17 -51.32 68.81
N THR A 473 12.22 -52.21 69.04
CA THR A 473 10.88 -52.18 68.44
C THR A 473 9.88 -51.54 69.40
N TYR A 474 9.22 -50.47 68.97
CA TYR A 474 8.08 -49.84 69.64
C TYR A 474 6.78 -50.45 69.14
N THR A 475 5.93 -50.94 70.04
CA THR A 475 4.66 -51.58 69.70
C THR A 475 3.50 -50.88 70.38
N ILE A 476 2.54 -50.38 69.61
CA ILE A 476 1.31 -49.77 70.12
C ILE A 476 0.10 -50.68 69.88
N THR A 477 -0.75 -50.83 70.89
CA THR A 477 -1.96 -51.67 70.81
C THR A 477 -3.17 -50.78 70.54
N THR A 478 -3.78 -50.90 69.36
CA THR A 478 -5.00 -50.17 69.03
C THR A 478 -6.23 -50.85 69.67
N GLY A 479 -7.31 -50.09 69.89
CA GLY A 479 -8.49 -50.51 70.68
C GLY A 479 -9.28 -51.72 70.18
N VAL A 480 -8.84 -52.40 69.11
CA VAL A 480 -9.42 -53.62 68.56
C VAL A 480 -8.54 -54.87 68.81
N GLY A 481 -7.47 -54.74 69.61
CA GLY A 481 -6.57 -55.86 69.94
C GLY A 481 -5.55 -56.19 68.83
N THR A 482 -5.45 -55.34 67.82
CA THR A 482 -4.39 -55.33 66.80
C THR A 482 -3.26 -54.41 67.25
N SER A 483 -2.02 -54.92 67.27
CA SER A 483 -0.83 -54.13 67.57
C SER A 483 -0.06 -53.78 66.30
N GLU A 484 0.33 -52.53 66.18
CA GLU A 484 1.25 -52.05 65.14
C GLU A 484 2.59 -51.71 65.78
N SER A 485 3.68 -51.86 65.02
CA SER A 485 5.03 -51.69 65.55
C SER A 485 5.98 -51.05 64.55
N SER A 486 6.94 -50.30 65.09
CA SER A 486 7.96 -49.59 64.34
C SER A 486 9.31 -49.71 65.07
N GLU A 487 10.41 -49.79 64.33
CA GLU A 487 11.73 -50.08 64.87
C GLU A 487 12.63 -48.85 64.92
N VAL A 488 13.28 -48.60 66.06
CA VAL A 488 14.40 -47.66 66.18
C VAL A 488 15.71 -48.42 66.17
N THR A 489 16.51 -48.24 65.13
CA THR A 489 17.89 -48.75 65.11
C THR A 489 18.82 -47.76 65.81
N VAL A 490 19.50 -48.20 66.86
CA VAL A 490 20.46 -47.39 67.62
C VAL A 490 21.91 -47.72 67.24
N THR A 491 22.72 -46.73 66.89
CA THR A 491 24.16 -46.85 66.61
C THR A 491 24.99 -45.94 67.50
N ILE A 492 26.23 -46.36 67.82
CA ILE A 492 27.19 -45.54 68.59
C ILE A 492 28.30 -45.01 67.68
N ASP A 493 28.48 -43.69 67.62
CA ASP A 493 29.43 -43.04 66.70
C ASP A 493 30.80 -42.75 67.32
N ASN A 494 31.79 -42.40 66.48
CA ASN A 494 33.12 -41.88 66.85
C ASN A 494 33.18 -40.35 66.70
N VAL A 495 34.24 -39.67 67.18
CA VAL A 495 34.41 -38.21 67.01
C VAL A 495 34.55 -37.85 65.50
N PRO A 496 33.83 -36.83 64.98
CA PRO A 496 33.82 -36.51 63.55
C PRO A 496 35.08 -35.77 63.06
N ASN A 497 35.44 -35.94 61.79
CA ASN A 497 36.51 -35.23 61.07
C ASN A 497 35.96 -34.52 59.82
N ALA A 498 36.07 -33.18 59.75
CA ALA A 498 35.53 -32.40 58.63
C ALA A 498 36.55 -32.05 57.53
N GLY A 499 37.80 -32.52 57.62
CA GLY A 499 38.86 -32.15 56.67
C GLY A 499 39.55 -30.82 57.01
N GLY A 500 40.05 -30.10 56.00
CA GLY A 500 40.67 -28.78 56.13
C GLY A 500 40.14 -27.74 55.13
N ASP A 501 40.38 -26.46 55.40
CA ASP A 501 39.86 -25.31 54.65
C ASP A 501 40.49 -25.16 53.24
N GLU A 502 39.73 -24.64 52.26
CA GLU A 502 40.17 -24.42 50.85
C GLU A 502 39.54 -23.13 50.24
N ASN A 503 40.14 -22.59 49.16
CA ASN A 503 39.55 -21.51 48.36
C ASN A 503 39.28 -21.98 46.93
N LEU A 504 38.05 -21.80 46.45
CA LEU A 504 37.61 -22.26 45.13
C LEU A 504 36.96 -21.11 44.34
N THR A 505 37.37 -20.91 43.09
CA THR A 505 36.72 -19.97 42.16
C THR A 505 36.05 -20.76 41.04
N VAL A 506 34.76 -20.51 40.80
CA VAL A 506 33.97 -21.18 39.76
C VAL A 506 33.27 -20.20 38.84
N CYS A 507 32.95 -20.64 37.62
CA CYS A 507 32.21 -19.82 36.67
C CYS A 507 30.69 -19.93 36.89
N SER A 508 29.93 -18.85 36.71
CA SER A 508 28.49 -18.85 36.95
C SER A 508 27.66 -19.73 36.00
N ASN A 509 28.23 -20.21 34.89
CA ASN A 509 27.53 -21.07 33.92
C ASN A 509 27.79 -22.58 34.13
N ILE A 510 28.60 -22.97 35.11
CA ILE A 510 28.80 -24.39 35.38
C ILE A 510 27.50 -24.99 35.91
N THR A 511 27.27 -26.26 35.60
CA THR A 511 26.09 -26.97 36.10
C THR A 511 26.20 -27.23 37.59
N SER A 512 27.36 -27.66 38.09
CA SER A 512 27.69 -27.75 39.51
C SER A 512 29.16 -28.13 39.74
N VAL A 513 29.68 -27.90 40.96
CA VAL A 513 30.97 -28.43 41.44
C VAL A 513 30.78 -29.12 42.79
N ASP A 514 31.43 -30.25 43.02
CA ASP A 514 31.39 -30.92 44.32
C ASP A 514 32.31 -30.21 45.33
N LEU A 515 31.71 -29.53 46.31
CA LEU A 515 32.48 -28.84 47.35
C LEU A 515 33.16 -29.82 48.30
N PHE A 516 32.63 -31.03 48.48
CA PHE A 516 33.19 -32.03 49.39
C PHE A 516 34.52 -32.59 48.85
N GLU A 517 34.56 -32.91 47.56
CA GLU A 517 35.79 -33.35 46.88
C GLU A 517 36.85 -32.23 46.78
N SER A 518 36.44 -30.98 47.05
CA SER A 518 37.33 -29.81 47.08
C SER A 518 37.94 -29.52 48.46
N LEU A 519 37.50 -30.20 49.53
CA LEU A 519 38.08 -30.04 50.87
C LEU A 519 39.45 -30.74 50.98
N LEU A 520 40.34 -30.19 51.81
CA LEU A 520 41.64 -30.81 52.07
C LEU A 520 41.54 -32.00 53.04
N GLY A 521 42.42 -33.00 52.89
CA GLY A 521 42.54 -34.13 53.82
C GLY A 521 41.62 -35.32 53.52
N THR A 522 41.18 -36.03 54.56
CA THR A 522 40.23 -37.16 54.46
C THR A 522 38.96 -36.86 55.28
N PRO A 523 38.13 -35.89 54.85
CA PRO A 523 36.89 -35.55 55.56
C PRO A 523 35.94 -36.76 55.60
N ASP A 524 35.24 -36.91 56.72
CA ASP A 524 34.19 -37.90 56.87
C ASP A 524 32.98 -37.51 56.00
N LYS A 525 32.41 -38.50 55.31
CA LYS A 525 31.21 -38.29 54.47
C LYS A 525 29.97 -38.07 55.36
N GLY A 526 28.98 -37.35 54.84
CA GLY A 526 27.68 -37.18 55.50
C GLY A 526 27.52 -35.95 56.39
N GLY A 527 28.50 -35.02 56.40
CA GLY A 527 28.32 -33.68 56.96
C GLY A 527 27.40 -32.78 56.14
N VAL A 528 27.02 -31.65 56.74
CA VAL A 528 26.11 -30.65 56.16
C VAL A 528 26.86 -29.36 55.84
N TRP A 529 26.50 -28.73 54.73
CA TRP A 529 27.03 -27.41 54.36
C TRP A 529 26.19 -26.29 54.98
N LYS A 530 26.86 -25.24 55.49
CA LYS A 530 26.22 -23.98 55.89
C LYS A 530 26.89 -22.79 55.19
N PRO A 531 26.14 -21.94 54.45
CA PRO A 531 24.70 -22.06 54.18
C PRO A 531 24.36 -23.33 53.39
N ASN A 532 23.11 -23.78 53.49
CA ASN A 532 22.66 -24.98 52.77
C ASN A 532 22.76 -24.74 51.26
N LEU A 533 23.27 -25.73 50.53
CA LEU A 533 23.22 -25.78 49.08
C LEU A 533 21.83 -26.23 48.62
N THR A 534 21.41 -25.77 47.45
CA THR A 534 20.03 -25.90 46.96
C THR A 534 19.64 -27.34 46.63
N ASP A 535 20.60 -28.17 46.23
CA ASP A 535 20.39 -29.60 45.94
C ASP A 535 20.53 -30.53 47.15
N GLY A 536 21.03 -30.01 48.27
CA GLY A 536 21.24 -30.75 49.51
C GLY A 536 22.30 -31.85 49.45
N ASN A 537 23.06 -32.01 48.36
CA ASN A 537 24.01 -33.12 48.18
C ASN A 537 25.48 -32.70 48.12
N GLY A 538 25.79 -31.41 48.36
CA GLY A 538 27.16 -30.91 48.43
C GLY A 538 27.67 -30.35 47.10
N LEU A 539 26.85 -30.33 46.05
CA LEU A 539 27.23 -29.70 44.80
C LEU A 539 26.84 -28.22 44.83
N PHE A 540 27.79 -27.34 44.56
CA PHE A 540 27.55 -25.91 44.42
C PHE A 540 27.16 -25.60 42.98
N ASN A 541 25.95 -25.09 42.79
CA ASN A 541 25.46 -24.59 41.53
C ASN A 541 25.30 -23.06 41.59
N PRO A 542 26.13 -22.28 40.88
CA PRO A 542 26.05 -20.82 40.91
C PRO A 542 24.70 -20.22 40.48
N ALA A 543 23.85 -20.97 39.77
CA ALA A 543 22.51 -20.53 39.39
C ALA A 543 21.52 -20.50 40.58
N PHE A 544 21.81 -21.26 41.64
CA PHE A 544 20.93 -21.42 42.78
C PHE A 544 21.61 -21.06 44.12
N ASP A 545 22.93 -21.22 44.19
CA ASP A 545 23.75 -21.05 45.39
C ASP A 545 24.58 -19.76 45.32
N ALA A 546 24.50 -18.93 46.36
CA ALA A 546 25.21 -17.66 46.41
C ALA A 546 26.70 -17.82 46.74
N ALA A 547 27.57 -17.11 46.02
CA ALA A 547 29.00 -17.05 46.37
C ALA A 547 29.22 -16.65 47.84
N GLY A 548 30.23 -17.23 48.48
CA GLY A 548 30.48 -16.99 49.89
C GLY A 548 31.25 -18.12 50.57
N ILE A 549 31.30 -18.06 51.89
CA ILE A 549 31.97 -19.07 52.70
C ILE A 549 30.97 -20.16 53.05
N TYR A 550 31.25 -21.37 52.57
CA TYR A 550 30.52 -22.58 52.89
C TYR A 550 31.28 -23.36 53.94
N THR A 551 30.61 -23.63 55.06
CA THR A 551 31.18 -24.39 56.18
C THR A 551 30.66 -25.81 56.12
N TYR A 552 31.52 -26.77 55.80
CA TYR A 552 31.21 -28.19 55.92
C TYR A 552 31.26 -28.57 57.39
N THR A 553 30.14 -29.06 57.90
CA THR A 553 29.96 -29.38 59.30
C THR A 553 29.60 -30.84 59.41
N VAL A 554 30.57 -31.68 59.77
CA VAL A 554 30.29 -33.07 60.11
C VAL A 554 29.90 -33.07 61.58
N THR A 555 28.62 -33.32 61.83
CA THR A 555 28.10 -33.55 63.17
C THR A 555 27.64 -34.98 63.22
N ASN A 556 28.13 -35.69 64.20
CA ASN A 556 27.50 -36.93 64.62
C ASN A 556 27.21 -36.79 66.11
N SER A 557 26.78 -37.87 66.71
CA SER A 557 26.41 -37.83 68.12
C SER A 557 27.55 -37.47 69.08
N CYS A 558 28.82 -37.55 68.64
CA CYS A 558 30.01 -37.27 69.46
C CYS A 558 30.50 -35.83 69.42
N GLY A 559 29.83 -34.96 68.68
CA GLY A 559 30.16 -33.54 68.58
C GLY A 559 30.23 -33.07 67.15
N THR A 560 30.92 -31.97 66.93
CA THR A 560 30.93 -31.28 65.64
C THR A 560 32.36 -30.94 65.22
N ALA A 561 32.73 -31.31 64.00
CA ALA A 561 33.91 -30.82 63.31
C ALA A 561 33.49 -29.94 62.13
N THR A 562 34.27 -28.91 61.83
CA THR A 562 33.97 -27.98 60.73
C THR A 562 35.19 -27.65 59.90
N SER A 563 35.00 -27.53 58.59
CA SER A 563 35.96 -26.96 57.63
C SER A 563 35.25 -25.94 56.75
N LYS A 564 35.99 -25.01 56.16
CA LYS A 564 35.44 -23.92 55.34
C LYS A 564 36.00 -23.96 53.93
N ILE A 565 35.11 -23.86 52.95
CA ILE A 565 35.46 -23.54 51.57
C ILE A 565 34.97 -22.13 51.24
N THR A 566 35.87 -21.27 50.81
CA THR A 566 35.48 -19.94 50.32
C THR A 566 35.26 -20.03 48.82
N VAL A 567 34.00 -19.89 48.39
CA VAL A 567 33.61 -19.94 46.99
C VAL A 567 33.48 -18.53 46.44
N ALA A 568 34.28 -18.20 45.43
CA ALA A 568 34.08 -17.03 44.59
C ALA A 568 33.42 -17.46 43.27
N VAL A 569 32.48 -16.66 42.77
CA VAL A 569 31.82 -16.89 41.47
C VAL A 569 32.19 -15.77 40.52
N ASP A 570 32.85 -16.12 39.42
CA ASP A 570 32.98 -15.22 38.27
C ASP A 570 31.69 -15.28 37.47
N VAL A 571 31.11 -14.11 37.16
CA VAL A 571 29.90 -14.02 36.33
C VAL A 571 30.28 -14.38 34.90
N PHE A 572 29.52 -15.29 34.29
CA PHE A 572 29.66 -15.62 32.88
C PHE A 572 29.31 -14.38 32.06
N PRO A 573 30.28 -13.80 31.32
CA PRO A 573 30.07 -12.54 30.63
C PRO A 573 29.03 -12.72 29.51
N ASP A 574 28.19 -11.70 29.28
CA ASP A 574 27.28 -11.61 28.14
C ASP A 574 27.78 -10.57 27.13
N ALA A 575 28.31 -10.99 25.98
CA ALA A 575 28.70 -10.05 24.91
C ALA A 575 27.51 -9.57 24.05
N GLY A 576 26.29 -9.98 24.37
CA GLY A 576 25.09 -9.74 23.58
C GLY A 576 25.01 -10.65 22.35
N GLU A 577 24.05 -10.37 21.47
CA GLU A 577 23.92 -11.05 20.18
C GLU A 577 24.55 -10.19 19.06
N ASN A 578 24.95 -10.86 17.97
CA ASN A 578 25.56 -10.20 16.81
C ASN A 578 24.65 -9.09 16.28
N GLY A 579 25.23 -7.93 16.03
CA GLY A 579 24.56 -6.76 15.49
C GLY A 579 24.94 -6.46 14.04
N SER A 580 24.23 -5.51 13.45
CA SER A 580 24.63 -4.90 12.18
C SER A 580 24.49 -3.38 12.24
N LEU A 581 25.34 -2.71 11.47
CA LEU A 581 25.29 -1.26 11.28
C LEU A 581 25.48 -0.96 9.79
N ASP A 582 24.39 -0.57 9.13
CA ASP A 582 24.43 0.10 7.84
C ASP A 582 24.45 1.61 8.09
N ILE A 583 25.53 2.29 7.70
CA ILE A 583 25.73 3.72 7.96
C ILE A 583 26.20 4.45 6.71
N CYS A 584 25.82 5.72 6.55
CA CYS A 584 26.31 6.55 5.46
C CYS A 584 27.67 7.20 5.78
N ILE A 585 28.52 7.39 4.76
CA ILE A 585 29.82 8.07 4.88
C ILE A 585 29.72 9.48 5.50
N ALA A 586 28.56 10.13 5.38
CA ALA A 586 28.30 11.48 5.88
C ALA A 586 27.61 11.52 7.25
N ASP A 587 27.25 10.36 7.81
CA ASP A 587 26.55 10.29 9.09
C ASP A 587 27.49 10.60 10.27
N ASN A 588 26.89 11.00 11.39
CA ASN A 588 27.61 11.16 12.65
C ASN A 588 28.13 9.81 13.15
N SER A 589 29.16 9.84 14.00
CA SER A 589 29.71 8.63 14.60
C SER A 589 28.69 7.89 15.47
N VAL A 590 28.78 6.57 15.48
CA VAL A 590 27.85 5.67 16.18
C VAL A 590 28.65 4.79 17.13
N ASP A 591 28.18 4.69 18.38
CA ASP A 591 28.72 3.72 19.33
C ASP A 591 28.27 2.30 18.95
N LEU A 592 29.23 1.45 18.58
CA LEU A 592 28.99 0.06 18.17
C LEU A 592 28.42 -0.78 19.32
N PHE A 593 28.66 -0.41 20.58
CA PHE A 593 28.08 -1.12 21.73
C PHE A 593 26.55 -1.06 21.70
N ASN A 594 25.99 0.08 21.29
CA ASN A 594 24.53 0.27 21.14
C ASN A 594 23.96 -0.41 19.88
N ARG A 595 24.76 -1.19 19.14
CA ARG A 595 24.35 -1.96 17.98
C ARG A 595 24.42 -3.46 18.22
N LEU A 596 25.02 -3.90 19.33
CA LEU A 596 24.86 -5.26 19.82
C LEU A 596 23.40 -5.47 20.23
N MET A 597 22.86 -6.65 19.93
CA MET A 597 21.52 -7.04 20.34
C MET A 597 21.54 -7.72 21.72
N GLY A 598 20.37 -7.97 22.32
CA GLY A 598 20.28 -8.56 23.66
C GLY A 598 20.59 -7.57 24.78
N THR A 599 21.23 -8.04 25.85
CA THR A 599 21.61 -7.26 27.04
C THR A 599 23.11 -7.34 27.30
N PRO A 600 23.97 -6.87 26.37
CA PRO A 600 25.41 -7.00 26.49
C PRO A 600 25.96 -6.29 27.73
N ASP A 601 26.93 -6.90 28.40
CA ASP A 601 27.67 -6.31 29.51
C ASP A 601 28.67 -5.26 29.03
N ILE A 602 28.84 -4.20 29.82
CA ILE A 602 29.82 -3.14 29.54
C ILE A 602 31.25 -3.59 29.89
N GLY A 603 32.26 -3.06 29.17
CA GLY A 603 33.68 -3.20 29.52
C GLY A 603 34.51 -4.13 28.62
N GLY A 604 33.95 -4.62 27.52
CA GLY A 604 34.66 -5.41 26.51
C GLY A 604 35.50 -4.55 25.56
N ILE A 605 36.34 -5.22 24.78
CA ILE A 605 37.29 -4.59 23.86
C ILE A 605 36.89 -4.91 22.42
N TRP A 606 36.90 -3.89 21.56
CA TRP A 606 36.63 -4.03 20.13
C TRP A 606 37.89 -4.38 19.34
N THR A 607 37.79 -5.41 18.49
CA THR A 607 38.84 -5.79 17.53
C THR A 607 38.25 -5.87 16.12
N PRO A 608 38.85 -5.24 15.09
CA PRO A 608 40.03 -4.38 15.17
C PRO A 608 39.75 -3.09 15.96
N GLN A 609 40.80 -2.50 16.54
CA GLN A 609 40.69 -1.24 17.25
C GLN A 609 40.26 -0.13 16.28
N LEU A 610 39.25 0.66 16.66
CA LEU A 610 38.78 1.78 15.86
C LEU A 610 39.79 2.94 15.95
N ALA A 611 40.02 3.59 14.81
CA ALA A 611 40.92 4.73 14.70
C ALA A 611 40.31 5.98 15.36
N SER A 612 38.98 6.05 15.45
CA SER A 612 38.27 7.18 16.05
C SER A 612 38.11 7.12 17.57
N GLY A 613 38.37 5.97 18.22
CA GLY A 613 38.29 5.81 19.68
C GLY A 613 37.94 4.40 20.12
N THR A 614 37.56 4.23 21.40
CA THR A 614 37.11 2.93 21.93
C THR A 614 35.60 2.75 21.70
N GLY A 615 35.23 1.89 20.75
CA GLY A 615 33.84 1.46 20.52
C GLY A 615 32.97 2.40 19.69
N VAL A 616 33.40 3.63 19.43
CA VAL A 616 32.69 4.56 18.55
C VAL A 616 33.21 4.41 17.12
N PHE A 617 32.32 4.14 16.16
CA PHE A 617 32.62 4.06 14.74
C PHE A 617 32.31 5.39 14.05
N ASP A 618 33.31 6.00 13.45
CA ASP A 618 33.22 7.21 12.61
C ASP A 618 33.40 6.80 11.15
N PRO A 619 32.36 6.86 10.31
CA PRO A 619 32.43 6.38 8.93
C PRO A 619 33.42 7.17 8.05
N SER A 620 33.88 8.35 8.49
CA SER A 620 34.92 9.13 7.79
C SER A 620 36.35 8.71 8.12
N LYS A 621 36.56 7.92 9.19
CA LYS A 621 37.90 7.54 9.70
C LYS A 621 38.09 6.03 9.82
N ASP A 622 37.04 5.30 10.18
CA ASP A 622 37.05 3.87 10.41
C ASP A 622 36.65 3.10 9.15
N ARG A 623 37.21 1.89 8.98
CA ARG A 623 36.96 1.07 7.79
C ARG A 623 35.76 0.17 8.01
N ALA A 624 34.89 0.06 7.01
CA ALA A 624 33.83 -0.96 7.00
C ALA A 624 34.42 -2.37 7.21
N GLY A 625 33.66 -3.24 7.86
CA GLY A 625 34.11 -4.57 8.23
C GLY A 625 33.41 -5.13 9.46
N ILE A 626 33.86 -6.29 9.90
CA ILE A 626 33.35 -6.93 11.11
C ILE A 626 34.18 -6.46 12.29
N TYR A 627 33.49 -5.92 13.30
CA TYR A 627 34.07 -5.54 14.58
C TYR A 627 33.61 -6.53 15.64
N THR A 628 34.56 -7.19 16.29
CA THR A 628 34.29 -8.18 17.33
C THR A 628 34.44 -7.53 18.71
N TYR A 629 33.36 -7.50 19.47
CA TYR A 629 33.35 -7.13 20.88
C TYR A 629 33.70 -8.34 21.73
N THR A 630 34.79 -8.28 22.47
CA THR A 630 35.28 -9.38 23.31
C THR A 630 35.19 -9.00 24.78
N LEU A 631 34.49 -9.81 25.58
CA LEU A 631 34.46 -9.72 27.04
C LEU A 631 35.27 -10.86 27.65
N SER A 632 36.12 -10.54 28.62
CA SER A 632 36.88 -11.54 29.38
C SER A 632 36.20 -11.76 30.73
N GLY A 633 35.88 -13.01 31.05
CA GLY A 633 35.19 -13.41 32.29
C GLY A 633 36.07 -14.22 33.26
N GLY A 634 37.38 -13.99 33.28
CA GLY A 634 38.26 -14.71 34.21
C GLY A 634 38.23 -16.23 34.00
N VAL A 635 37.82 -16.99 35.02
CA VAL A 635 37.72 -18.46 34.92
C VAL A 635 36.57 -18.94 34.01
N CYS A 636 35.63 -18.05 33.68
CA CYS A 636 34.54 -18.31 32.71
C CYS A 636 34.99 -18.32 31.25
N GLY A 637 36.23 -17.94 30.96
CA GLY A 637 36.70 -17.71 29.60
C GLY A 637 36.18 -16.39 29.02
N SER A 638 36.36 -16.21 27.71
CA SER A 638 35.91 -15.01 27.00
C SER A 638 34.77 -15.33 26.05
N VAL A 639 33.80 -14.43 25.96
CA VAL A 639 32.73 -14.47 24.95
C VAL A 639 32.92 -13.34 23.96
N THR A 640 32.39 -13.52 22.75
CA THR A 640 32.50 -12.55 21.67
C THR A 640 31.20 -12.39 20.94
N SER A 641 30.90 -11.16 20.53
CA SER A 641 29.80 -10.85 19.62
C SER A 641 30.28 -9.88 18.55
N GLU A 642 29.69 -9.94 17.37
CA GLU A 642 30.16 -9.23 16.20
C GLU A 642 29.16 -8.16 15.77
N VAL A 643 29.66 -6.99 15.38
CA VAL A 643 28.90 -5.99 14.62
C VAL A 643 29.47 -5.93 13.22
N SER A 644 28.66 -6.34 12.24
CA SER A 644 28.99 -6.16 10.84
C SER A 644 28.66 -4.73 10.43
N VAL A 645 29.67 -3.96 10.05
CA VAL A 645 29.52 -2.55 9.64
C VAL A 645 29.69 -2.44 8.13
N ALA A 646 28.64 -2.00 7.43
CA ALA A 646 28.73 -1.59 6.03
C ALA A 646 28.61 -0.07 5.94
N VAL A 647 29.63 0.56 5.33
CA VAL A 647 29.62 2.00 5.07
C VAL A 647 29.20 2.23 3.63
N ASN A 648 28.09 2.93 3.48
CA ASN A 648 27.53 3.29 2.19
C ASN A 648 28.01 4.68 1.78
N THR A 649 28.34 4.85 0.50
CA THR A 649 28.60 6.18 -0.06
C THR A 649 27.31 6.81 -0.54
N LEU A 650 27.27 8.14 -0.55
CA LEU A 650 26.18 8.89 -1.17
C LEU A 650 25.99 8.42 -2.63
N PRO A 651 24.75 8.14 -3.07
CA PRO A 651 24.49 7.79 -4.46
C PRO A 651 24.84 8.98 -5.36
N ASN A 652 25.37 8.72 -6.54
CA ASN A 652 25.73 9.72 -7.53
C ASN A 652 24.83 9.62 -8.75
N ALA A 653 23.85 10.50 -8.89
CA ALA A 653 23.01 10.53 -10.10
C ALA A 653 23.70 11.19 -11.31
N GLY A 654 24.95 11.63 -11.17
CA GLY A 654 25.68 12.39 -12.17
C GLY A 654 25.40 13.89 -12.12
N GLN A 655 25.81 14.59 -13.18
CA GLN A 655 25.54 16.01 -13.39
C GLN A 655 24.42 16.19 -14.41
N ASN A 656 23.71 17.32 -14.30
CA ASN A 656 22.64 17.65 -15.23
C ASN A 656 23.13 17.71 -16.67
N GLY A 657 22.34 17.15 -17.58
CA GLY A 657 22.59 17.12 -19.01
C GLY A 657 21.56 17.92 -19.81
N THR A 658 21.88 18.12 -21.08
CA THR A 658 20.99 18.68 -22.10
C THR A 658 21.09 17.83 -23.35
N LEU A 659 19.97 17.55 -23.99
CA LEU A 659 19.91 16.75 -25.20
C LEU A 659 18.92 17.38 -26.19
N ASP A 660 19.43 17.82 -27.33
CA ASP A 660 18.64 18.42 -28.41
C ASP A 660 18.51 17.39 -29.54
N LEU A 661 17.27 17.03 -29.90
CA LEU A 661 16.94 16.03 -30.91
C LEU A 661 15.96 16.58 -31.94
N CYS A 662 15.93 15.94 -33.10
CA CYS A 662 14.91 16.17 -34.11
C CYS A 662 13.83 15.10 -34.02
N MET A 663 12.61 15.41 -34.46
CA MET A 663 11.50 14.45 -34.46
C MET A 663 11.81 13.15 -35.24
N ASN A 664 12.77 13.17 -36.17
CA ASN A 664 13.25 12.00 -36.93
C ASN A 664 14.57 11.40 -36.42
N SER A 665 15.12 11.89 -35.31
CA SER A 665 16.34 11.33 -34.72
C SER A 665 16.09 9.88 -34.25
N SER A 666 17.12 9.03 -34.34
CA SER A 666 17.09 7.69 -33.74
C SER A 666 16.91 7.79 -32.23
N SER A 667 16.39 6.74 -31.60
CA SER A 667 16.28 6.68 -30.13
C SER A 667 17.66 6.77 -29.46
N VAL A 668 17.70 7.43 -28.30
CA VAL A 668 18.92 7.70 -27.54
C VAL A 668 18.71 7.25 -26.09
N ASN A 669 19.73 6.66 -25.48
CA ASN A 669 19.71 6.38 -24.04
C ASN A 669 19.96 7.68 -23.26
N LEU A 670 18.98 8.14 -22.47
CA LEU A 670 19.11 9.38 -21.69
C LEU A 670 20.21 9.28 -20.63
N PHE A 671 20.54 8.07 -20.16
CA PHE A 671 21.61 7.88 -19.19
C PHE A 671 22.96 8.36 -19.73
N ASP A 672 23.20 8.18 -21.03
CA ASP A 672 24.44 8.61 -21.70
C ASP A 672 24.53 10.14 -21.84
N SER A 673 23.41 10.85 -21.59
CA SER A 673 23.35 12.31 -21.62
C SER A 673 23.59 12.96 -20.25
N LEU A 674 23.76 12.17 -19.19
CA LEU A 674 24.14 12.65 -17.87
C LEU A 674 25.66 12.89 -17.81
N GLY A 675 26.08 14.00 -17.20
CA GLY A 675 27.50 14.30 -17.00
C GLY A 675 28.11 13.55 -15.80
N GLY A 676 29.44 13.50 -15.72
CA GLY A 676 30.16 12.89 -14.60
C GLY A 676 30.20 11.36 -14.66
N SER A 677 30.15 10.70 -13.50
CA SER A 677 30.16 9.24 -13.36
C SER A 677 28.90 8.77 -12.62
N PRO A 678 27.71 8.88 -13.24
CA PRO A 678 26.46 8.48 -12.61
C PRO A 678 26.44 6.98 -12.30
N ASP A 679 25.88 6.63 -11.15
CA ASP A 679 25.63 5.26 -10.74
C ASP A 679 24.50 4.65 -11.57
N MET A 680 24.64 3.37 -11.95
CA MET A 680 23.59 2.64 -12.68
C MET A 680 22.43 2.22 -11.77
N GLY A 681 21.26 1.91 -12.35
CA GLY A 681 20.11 1.36 -11.63
C GLY A 681 19.12 2.37 -11.06
N GLY A 682 19.32 3.66 -11.28
CA GLY A 682 18.32 4.70 -11.02
C GLY A 682 17.10 4.65 -11.94
N VAL A 683 16.06 5.39 -11.57
CA VAL A 683 14.77 5.47 -12.27
C VAL A 683 14.56 6.84 -12.91
N TRP A 684 13.90 6.86 -14.06
CA TRP A 684 13.54 8.09 -14.76
C TRP A 684 12.13 8.56 -14.40
N SER A 685 11.99 9.86 -14.13
CA SER A 685 10.71 10.53 -13.92
C SER A 685 10.61 11.81 -14.76
N PRO A 686 9.55 12.02 -15.55
CA PRO A 686 8.46 11.08 -15.81
C PRO A 686 8.94 9.80 -16.50
N THR A 687 8.19 8.70 -16.35
CA THR A 687 8.52 7.42 -17.00
C THR A 687 8.40 7.56 -18.52
N LEU A 688 9.40 7.10 -19.26
CA LEU A 688 9.37 7.11 -20.72
C LEU A 688 8.41 6.04 -21.23
N SER A 689 7.62 6.40 -22.24
CA SER A 689 6.68 5.50 -22.89
C SER A 689 7.37 4.52 -23.84
N SER A 690 8.57 4.84 -24.34
CA SER A 690 9.33 3.96 -25.23
C SER A 690 10.20 2.91 -24.54
N GLY A 691 10.29 2.92 -23.20
CA GLY A 691 11.01 1.92 -22.40
C GLY A 691 11.83 2.52 -21.25
N THR A 692 12.58 1.70 -20.52
CA THR A 692 13.39 2.19 -19.39
C THR A 692 14.66 2.89 -19.87
N GLY A 693 14.70 4.23 -19.75
CA GLY A 693 15.89 5.06 -20.00
C GLY A 693 16.23 5.35 -21.47
N VAL A 694 15.50 4.76 -22.41
CA VAL A 694 15.63 5.07 -23.84
C VAL A 694 14.57 6.11 -24.20
N PHE A 695 14.98 7.24 -24.79
CA PHE A 695 14.12 8.29 -25.31
C PHE A 695 13.98 8.15 -26.82
N ASN A 696 12.74 8.10 -27.30
CA ASN A 696 12.39 8.11 -28.72
C ASN A 696 11.58 9.38 -29.04
N PRO A 697 12.12 10.31 -29.86
CA PRO A 697 11.45 11.57 -30.23
C PRO A 697 10.07 11.43 -30.87
N SER A 698 9.73 10.24 -31.41
CA SER A 698 8.42 9.98 -32.02
C SER A 698 7.36 9.45 -31.03
N VAL A 699 7.76 9.08 -29.81
CA VAL A 699 6.90 8.42 -28.80
C VAL A 699 6.89 9.20 -27.49
N ASP A 700 8.05 9.69 -27.05
CA ASP A 700 8.22 10.38 -25.77
C ASP A 700 8.11 11.89 -25.95
N ALA A 701 7.45 12.57 -25.00
CA ALA A 701 7.27 14.00 -25.04
C ALA A 701 8.57 14.75 -24.67
N SER A 702 8.88 15.84 -25.37
CA SER A 702 9.99 16.73 -24.96
C SER A 702 9.75 17.28 -23.55
N GLY A 703 10.82 17.45 -22.76
CA GLY A 703 10.71 17.97 -21.41
C GLY A 703 11.91 17.67 -20.52
N VAL A 704 11.76 17.92 -19.22
CA VAL A 704 12.79 17.64 -18.22
C VAL A 704 12.57 16.25 -17.64
N TYR A 705 13.56 15.39 -17.79
CA TYR A 705 13.59 14.05 -17.23
C TYR A 705 14.58 13.98 -16.06
N PHE A 706 14.13 13.47 -14.92
CA PHE A 706 14.95 13.30 -13.72
C PHE A 706 15.39 11.85 -13.60
N TYR A 707 16.71 11.64 -13.54
CA TYR A 707 17.32 10.39 -13.15
C TYR A 707 17.56 10.39 -11.65
N THR A 708 16.87 9.52 -10.93
CA THR A 708 16.99 9.42 -9.46
C THR A 708 17.60 8.09 -9.08
N VAL A 709 18.74 8.14 -8.39
CA VAL A 709 19.40 6.96 -7.82
C VAL A 709 19.19 6.99 -6.31
N THR A 710 18.70 5.89 -5.76
CA THR A 710 18.49 5.71 -4.33
C THR A 710 19.49 4.69 -3.81
N ASN A 711 20.24 5.06 -2.78
CA ASN A 711 20.96 4.10 -1.94
C ASN A 711 20.15 4.03 -0.64
N GLY A 712 19.48 2.90 -0.39
CA GLY A 712 18.49 2.73 0.68
C GLY A 712 18.95 3.12 2.10
N VAL A 713 20.24 3.39 2.29
CA VAL A 713 20.86 3.87 3.54
C VAL A 713 21.22 5.36 3.48
N CYS A 714 21.79 5.85 2.36
CA CYS A 714 22.34 7.20 2.22
C CYS A 714 21.37 8.24 1.58
N GLY A 715 20.12 7.86 1.32
CA GLY A 715 19.13 8.72 0.69
C GLY A 715 19.16 8.67 -0.85
N THR A 716 18.76 9.77 -1.49
CA THR A 716 18.61 9.84 -2.95
C THR A 716 19.46 10.96 -3.55
N SER A 717 19.98 10.72 -4.75
CA SER A 717 20.57 11.75 -5.61
C SER A 717 19.75 11.84 -6.88
N ALA A 718 19.60 13.05 -7.42
CA ALA A 718 18.90 13.28 -8.67
C ALA A 718 19.70 14.19 -9.60
N ALA A 719 19.75 13.84 -10.87
CA ALA A 719 20.23 14.68 -11.95
C ALA A 719 19.14 14.77 -13.02
N LYS A 720 19.10 15.88 -13.76
CA LYS A 720 18.11 16.08 -14.82
C LYS A 720 18.76 16.10 -16.20
N VAL A 721 18.06 15.56 -17.20
CA VAL A 721 18.32 15.81 -18.61
C VAL A 721 17.17 16.64 -19.14
N ASN A 722 17.50 17.85 -19.63
CA ASN A 722 16.54 18.66 -20.36
C ASN A 722 16.55 18.23 -21.83
N VAL A 723 15.46 17.63 -22.30
CA VAL A 723 15.32 17.14 -23.68
C VAL A 723 14.47 18.12 -24.48
N LEU A 724 15.05 18.69 -25.52
CA LEU A 724 14.34 19.51 -26.50
C LEU A 724 14.19 18.70 -27.79
N VAL A 725 12.97 18.62 -28.31
CA VAL A 725 12.69 17.96 -29.60
C VAL A 725 12.18 19.00 -30.57
N ASP A 726 13.00 19.32 -31.57
CA ASP A 726 12.66 20.24 -32.63
C ASP A 726 11.81 19.54 -33.70
N ALA A 727 10.71 20.18 -34.11
CA ALA A 727 9.92 19.74 -35.25
C ALA A 727 10.72 19.89 -36.55
N LEU A 728 10.42 19.10 -37.57
CA LEU A 728 11.01 19.28 -38.89
C LEU A 728 10.45 20.55 -39.55
N SER A 729 11.32 21.36 -40.16
CA SER A 729 10.88 22.52 -40.96
C SER A 729 10.10 22.05 -42.20
N ASN A 730 9.11 22.82 -42.63
CA ASN A 730 8.33 22.59 -43.84
C ASN A 730 8.41 23.81 -44.79
N ALA A 731 9.03 23.67 -45.96
CA ALA A 731 9.09 24.74 -46.97
C ALA A 731 7.85 24.81 -47.88
N GLY A 732 6.88 23.90 -47.70
CA GLY A 732 5.71 23.74 -48.57
C GLY A 732 6.02 22.94 -49.83
N GLU A 733 5.11 22.97 -50.79
CA GLU A 733 5.25 22.32 -52.10
C GLU A 733 5.55 23.36 -53.19
N ASP A 734 6.21 22.92 -54.26
CA ASP A 734 6.55 23.75 -55.41
C ASP A 734 5.31 24.41 -56.04
N GLY A 735 5.44 25.67 -56.43
CA GLY A 735 4.38 26.47 -57.03
C GLY A 735 4.73 26.99 -58.42
N ARG A 736 3.72 27.44 -59.16
CA ARG A 736 3.91 28.13 -60.44
C ARG A 736 3.04 29.38 -60.51
N LEU A 737 3.64 30.50 -60.93
CA LEU A 737 2.99 31.79 -61.12
C LEU A 737 3.17 32.24 -62.57
N GLU A 738 2.07 32.61 -63.22
CA GLU A 738 2.07 33.17 -64.56
C GLU A 738 1.47 34.58 -64.49
N ILE A 739 2.23 35.60 -64.90
CA ILE A 739 1.89 37.01 -64.64
C ILE A 739 2.23 37.92 -65.82
N CYS A 740 1.32 38.83 -66.18
CA CYS A 740 1.58 39.83 -67.21
C CYS A 740 2.61 40.88 -66.70
N ARG A 741 3.49 41.38 -67.58
CA ARG A 741 4.48 42.42 -67.26
C ARG A 741 3.87 43.71 -66.67
N ASN A 742 2.62 44.01 -66.99
CA ASN A 742 1.87 45.14 -66.43
C ASN A 742 0.99 44.80 -65.22
N GLY A 743 1.04 43.56 -64.73
CA GLY A 743 0.28 43.06 -63.59
C GLY A 743 0.67 43.72 -62.27
N ASN A 744 -0.14 43.47 -61.24
CA ASN A 744 0.14 43.88 -59.86
C ASN A 744 1.16 42.94 -59.21
N SER A 745 1.90 43.42 -58.22
CA SER A 745 2.84 42.60 -57.45
C SER A 745 2.13 41.46 -56.71
N VAL A 746 2.78 40.29 -56.60
CA VAL A 746 2.23 39.07 -55.99
C VAL A 746 3.19 38.55 -54.91
N ASP A 747 2.67 38.15 -53.75
CA ASP A 747 3.45 37.47 -52.72
C ASP A 747 3.76 36.02 -53.14
N LEU A 748 5.05 35.71 -53.36
CA LEU A 748 5.48 34.37 -53.75
C LEU A 748 5.25 33.33 -52.66
N PHE A 749 5.20 33.73 -51.38
CA PHE A 749 4.90 32.82 -50.27
C PHE A 749 3.47 32.28 -50.36
N ALA A 750 2.52 33.10 -50.84
CA ALA A 750 1.14 32.68 -51.08
C ALA A 750 0.97 31.70 -52.26
N ILE A 751 2.02 31.51 -53.08
CA ILE A 751 2.01 30.58 -54.22
C ILE A 751 2.46 29.17 -53.81
N LEU A 752 3.19 29.05 -52.71
CA LEU A 752 3.58 27.75 -52.14
C LEU A 752 2.34 27.04 -51.56
N SER A 753 2.21 25.74 -51.83
CA SER A 753 1.16 24.89 -51.25
C SER A 753 1.69 24.11 -50.04
N GLY A 754 0.87 23.32 -49.34
CA GLY A 754 1.38 22.36 -48.34
C GLY A 754 1.77 22.94 -46.96
N THR A 755 1.13 24.03 -46.53
CA THR A 755 1.34 24.68 -45.21
C THR A 755 2.82 25.03 -44.92
N PRO A 756 3.47 25.86 -45.75
CA PRO A 756 4.85 26.26 -45.54
C PRO A 756 5.02 27.08 -44.25
N ASP A 757 6.14 26.86 -43.56
CA ASP A 757 6.53 27.62 -42.38
C ASP A 757 6.98 29.04 -42.77
N THR A 758 6.61 30.03 -41.95
CA THR A 758 6.98 31.44 -42.14
C THR A 758 8.41 31.73 -41.69
N GLY A 759 9.08 32.73 -42.28
CA GLY A 759 10.40 33.20 -41.83
C GLY A 759 11.60 32.65 -42.61
N GLY A 760 11.34 31.90 -43.69
CA GLY A 760 12.34 31.52 -44.66
C GLY A 760 12.78 32.66 -45.58
N VAL A 761 13.79 32.38 -46.40
CA VAL A 761 14.41 33.35 -47.31
C VAL A 761 14.26 32.91 -48.76
N TRP A 762 14.06 33.88 -49.65
CA TRP A 762 13.98 33.65 -51.10
C TRP A 762 15.33 33.81 -51.78
N SER A 763 15.68 32.87 -52.66
CA SER A 763 16.86 32.90 -53.50
C SER A 763 16.49 32.59 -54.97
N PRO A 764 16.84 33.44 -55.95
CA PRO A 764 17.54 34.72 -55.77
C PRO A 764 16.68 35.74 -55.00
N SER A 765 17.33 36.72 -54.37
CA SER A 765 16.63 37.81 -53.70
C SER A 765 15.83 38.63 -54.72
N LEU A 766 14.58 38.96 -54.39
CA LEU A 766 13.77 39.84 -55.23
C LEU A 766 14.27 41.28 -55.13
N SER A 767 14.28 41.98 -56.25
CA SER A 767 14.72 43.38 -56.33
C SER A 767 13.65 44.34 -55.83
N SER A 768 12.37 43.93 -55.84
CA SER A 768 11.23 44.70 -55.34
C SER A 768 11.02 44.61 -53.82
N GLY A 769 11.72 43.72 -53.11
CA GLY A 769 11.64 43.57 -51.66
C GLY A 769 11.71 42.12 -51.17
N THR A 770 11.21 41.85 -49.97
CA THR A 770 11.21 40.49 -49.40
C THR A 770 9.94 39.74 -49.76
N GLY A 771 10.05 38.69 -50.58
CA GLY A 771 8.98 37.71 -50.85
C GLY A 771 7.88 38.15 -51.82
N VAL A 772 7.76 39.44 -52.11
CA VAL A 772 6.78 39.98 -53.08
C VAL A 772 7.45 40.15 -54.44
N PHE A 773 6.90 39.54 -55.49
CA PHE A 773 7.36 39.64 -56.87
C PHE A 773 6.61 40.75 -57.61
N ASP A 774 7.31 41.74 -58.14
CA ASP A 774 6.77 42.78 -59.02
C ASP A 774 7.22 42.52 -60.47
N PRO A 775 6.31 42.18 -61.41
CA PRO A 775 6.67 41.85 -62.79
C PRO A 775 7.25 43.03 -63.60
N LYS A 776 7.26 44.25 -63.04
CA LYS A 776 7.91 45.44 -63.63
C LYS A 776 9.38 45.57 -63.22
N ILE A 777 9.77 44.96 -62.10
CA ILE A 777 11.09 45.12 -61.47
C ILE A 777 11.85 43.79 -61.49
N ASP A 778 11.17 42.70 -61.14
CA ASP A 778 11.75 41.37 -61.02
C ASP A 778 11.70 40.61 -62.34
N THR A 779 12.76 39.85 -62.61
CA THR A 779 12.86 38.99 -63.79
C THR A 779 12.19 37.64 -63.54
N GLY A 780 11.37 37.16 -64.47
CA GLY A 780 10.82 35.80 -64.41
C GLY A 780 11.91 34.73 -64.30
N GLY A 781 11.61 33.61 -63.63
CA GLY A 781 12.56 32.56 -63.33
C GLY A 781 12.15 31.72 -62.11
N ALA A 782 13.06 30.85 -61.67
CA ALA A 782 12.86 30.01 -60.50
C ALA A 782 13.30 30.74 -59.21
N TYR A 783 12.37 30.90 -58.27
CA TYR A 783 12.64 31.43 -56.93
C TYR A 783 12.52 30.30 -55.91
N THR A 784 13.56 30.10 -55.11
CA THR A 784 13.61 29.04 -54.08
C THR A 784 13.38 29.65 -52.71
N TYR A 785 12.38 29.16 -51.99
CA TYR A 785 12.12 29.47 -50.59
C TYR A 785 12.85 28.44 -49.71
N ALA A 786 13.70 28.91 -48.80
CA ALA A 786 14.45 28.07 -47.88
C ALA A 786 14.07 28.38 -46.43
N VAL A 787 13.64 27.37 -45.69
CA VAL A 787 13.36 27.44 -44.25
C VAL A 787 14.36 26.55 -43.53
N ALA A 788 14.94 27.06 -42.44
CA ALA A 788 15.93 26.34 -41.65
C ALA A 788 15.60 26.39 -40.16
N ASN A 789 15.83 25.27 -39.47
CA ASN A 789 15.85 25.20 -38.00
C ASN A 789 17.01 24.30 -37.52
N GLY A 790 17.01 23.94 -36.23
CA GLY A 790 18.03 23.06 -35.63
C GLY A 790 18.15 21.68 -36.29
N CYS A 791 17.16 21.27 -37.10
CA CYS A 791 17.08 19.96 -37.76
C CYS A 791 17.44 19.96 -39.24
N GLY A 792 17.83 21.11 -39.80
CA GLY A 792 18.31 21.22 -41.18
C GLY A 792 17.57 22.28 -41.99
N VAL A 793 17.83 22.26 -43.31
CA VAL A 793 17.27 23.21 -44.27
C VAL A 793 16.38 22.46 -45.25
N VAL A 794 15.15 22.93 -45.42
CA VAL A 794 14.21 22.45 -46.44
C VAL A 794 13.95 23.56 -47.45
N ILE A 795 13.68 23.17 -48.70
CA ILE A 795 13.49 24.11 -49.82
C ILE A 795 12.31 23.74 -50.70
N SER A 796 11.65 24.77 -51.23
CA SER A 796 10.58 24.64 -52.24
C SER A 796 10.72 25.77 -53.27
N LYS A 797 10.18 25.60 -54.47
CA LYS A 797 10.41 26.49 -55.61
C LYS A 797 9.12 27.05 -56.17
N VAL A 798 9.14 28.33 -56.51
CA VAL A 798 8.11 28.97 -57.34
C VAL A 798 8.71 29.32 -58.69
N MET A 799 8.14 28.74 -59.75
CA MET A 799 8.46 29.09 -61.13
C MET A 799 7.59 30.27 -61.57
N VAL A 800 8.21 31.40 -61.94
CA VAL A 800 7.52 32.61 -62.38
C VAL A 800 7.73 32.86 -63.87
N ASP A 801 6.64 32.85 -64.63
CA ASP A 801 6.63 33.15 -66.06
C ASP A 801 6.00 34.54 -66.30
N VAL A 802 6.79 35.47 -66.84
CA VAL A 802 6.35 36.86 -67.14
C VAL A 802 5.96 37.00 -68.61
N ILE A 803 4.68 37.28 -68.89
CA ILE A 803 4.12 37.41 -70.23
C ILE A 803 4.04 38.88 -70.67
N ASN A 804 4.33 39.17 -71.94
CA ASN A 804 4.20 40.52 -72.51
C ASN A 804 2.79 40.80 -73.06
N PHE A 805 2.37 42.06 -73.00
CA PHE A 805 1.11 42.55 -73.56
C PHE A 805 1.16 42.63 -75.10
N THR A 806 0.17 42.04 -75.79
CA THR A 806 0.01 42.12 -77.25
C THR A 806 -1.42 42.58 -77.61
N PRO A 807 -1.61 43.76 -78.22
CA PRO A 807 -2.94 44.19 -78.70
C PRO A 807 -3.52 43.21 -79.75
N ILE A 808 -4.84 43.01 -79.74
CA ILE A 808 -5.53 42.21 -80.78
C ILE A 808 -5.61 43.05 -82.06
N SER A 809 -4.89 42.66 -83.12
CA SER A 809 -4.80 43.42 -84.37
C SER A 809 -5.47 42.79 -85.59
N ASP A 810 -5.91 41.52 -85.50
CA ASP A 810 -6.55 40.79 -86.60
C ASP A 810 -7.98 40.38 -86.20
N TYR A 811 -8.95 41.22 -86.58
CA TYR A 811 -10.37 41.04 -86.28
C TYR A 811 -11.27 41.62 -87.39
N ASP A 812 -12.52 41.17 -87.43
CA ASP A 812 -13.59 41.67 -88.28
C ASP A 812 -14.84 41.97 -87.45
N ILE A 813 -15.63 42.97 -87.86
CA ILE A 813 -16.87 43.36 -87.17
C ILE A 813 -18.01 43.37 -88.17
N LYS A 814 -18.99 42.50 -87.94
CA LYS A 814 -20.20 42.41 -88.76
C LYS A 814 -21.35 43.12 -88.08
N ILE A 815 -21.89 44.13 -88.75
CA ILE A 815 -23.02 44.94 -88.25
C ILE A 815 -24.26 44.67 -89.09
N LYS A 816 -25.37 44.36 -88.42
CA LYS A 816 -26.70 44.27 -89.02
C LYS A 816 -27.55 45.44 -88.55
N GLU A 817 -27.77 46.40 -89.43
CA GLU A 817 -28.51 47.65 -89.17
C GLU A 817 -29.86 47.74 -89.91
N PHE A 818 -30.76 48.60 -89.42
CA PHE A 818 -32.12 48.80 -89.94
C PHE A 818 -32.97 47.52 -90.03
N SER A 819 -32.78 46.56 -89.14
CA SER A 819 -33.39 45.23 -89.24
C SER A 819 -34.53 44.99 -88.24
N GLY A 820 -34.77 45.91 -87.29
CA GLY A 820 -35.70 45.72 -86.18
C GLY A 820 -35.19 44.82 -85.05
N ASN A 821 -34.17 44.01 -85.34
CA ASN A 821 -33.33 43.30 -84.38
C ASN A 821 -31.87 43.51 -84.81
N ASN A 822 -31.33 44.69 -84.50
CA ASN A 822 -29.97 45.01 -84.89
C ASN A 822 -29.00 44.17 -84.07
N SER A 823 -27.90 43.77 -84.68
CA SER A 823 -26.92 42.90 -84.04
C SER A 823 -25.50 43.27 -84.47
N LEU A 824 -24.55 42.90 -83.62
CA LEU A 824 -23.12 43.05 -83.83
C LEU A 824 -22.43 41.72 -83.54
N GLU A 825 -21.56 41.28 -84.44
CA GLU A 825 -20.74 40.08 -84.27
C GLU A 825 -19.26 40.47 -84.42
N ILE A 826 -18.45 40.12 -83.42
CA ILE A 826 -17.00 40.41 -83.38
C ILE A 826 -16.24 39.11 -83.64
N ILE A 827 -15.48 39.07 -84.73
CA ILE A 827 -14.71 37.88 -85.11
C ILE A 827 -13.25 38.19 -84.90
N VAL A 828 -12.59 37.51 -83.96
CA VAL A 828 -11.14 37.61 -83.77
C VAL A 828 -10.47 36.43 -84.46
N ASN A 829 -9.52 36.70 -85.35
CA ASN A 829 -8.86 35.67 -86.17
C ASN A 829 -7.64 35.08 -85.43
N SER A 830 -7.89 34.41 -84.30
CA SER A 830 -6.85 33.80 -83.46
C SER A 830 -7.34 32.50 -82.81
N ASN A 831 -6.40 31.62 -82.45
CA ASN A 831 -6.68 30.35 -81.77
C ASN A 831 -6.86 30.50 -80.25
N ALA A 832 -6.73 31.71 -79.70
CA ALA A 832 -6.93 31.94 -78.27
C ALA A 832 -8.42 32.12 -77.91
N ASP A 833 -8.75 31.91 -76.64
CA ASP A 833 -10.10 32.09 -76.12
C ASP A 833 -10.32 33.54 -75.66
N TYR A 834 -11.43 34.14 -76.09
CA TYR A 834 -11.77 35.53 -75.82
C TYR A 834 -13.13 35.70 -75.15
N GLN A 835 -13.30 36.81 -74.44
CA GLN A 835 -14.58 37.31 -73.96
C GLN A 835 -14.85 38.70 -74.52
N TYR A 836 -16.12 39.01 -74.72
CA TYR A 836 -16.62 40.17 -75.44
C TYR A 836 -17.54 41.00 -74.53
N SER A 837 -17.53 42.32 -74.68
CA SER A 837 -18.38 43.23 -73.93
C SER A 837 -18.70 44.49 -74.74
N LEU A 838 -19.83 45.15 -74.44
CA LEU A 838 -20.19 46.47 -74.98
C LEU A 838 -20.08 47.60 -73.93
N ASP A 839 -19.86 47.26 -72.66
CA ASP A 839 -19.76 48.23 -71.54
C ASP A 839 -18.40 48.21 -70.85
N GLY A 840 -17.54 47.23 -71.18
CA GLY A 840 -16.22 47.04 -70.58
C GLY A 840 -16.26 46.44 -69.17
N LEU A 841 -17.43 46.05 -68.67
CA LEU A 841 -17.65 45.53 -67.31
C LEU A 841 -18.20 44.11 -67.35
N GLN A 842 -19.27 43.88 -68.11
CA GLN A 842 -19.92 42.59 -68.25
C GLN A 842 -19.43 41.92 -69.52
N TYR A 843 -18.68 40.83 -69.34
CA TYR A 843 -18.09 40.05 -70.41
C TYR A 843 -18.87 38.76 -70.64
N GLN A 844 -19.12 38.44 -71.91
CA GLN A 844 -19.74 37.20 -72.37
C GLN A 844 -18.76 36.42 -73.26
N ASN A 845 -18.89 35.09 -73.30
CA ASN A 845 -18.06 34.26 -74.18
C ASN A 845 -18.57 34.27 -75.64
N SER A 846 -19.82 34.69 -75.87
CA SER A 846 -20.40 34.78 -77.21
C SER A 846 -19.89 36.05 -77.93
N PRO A 847 -19.43 35.96 -79.19
CA PRO A 847 -19.04 37.12 -79.98
C PRO A 847 -20.22 37.95 -80.52
N ILE A 848 -21.46 37.49 -80.30
CA ILE A 848 -22.68 38.07 -80.87
C ILE A 848 -23.45 38.84 -79.81
N PHE A 849 -23.80 40.09 -80.14
CA PHE A 849 -24.75 40.94 -79.42
C PHE A 849 -25.97 41.17 -80.30
N ASP A 850 -27.16 40.80 -79.84
CA ASP A 850 -28.42 40.99 -80.56
C ASP A 850 -29.36 41.98 -79.83
N HIS A 851 -30.50 42.27 -80.44
CA HIS A 851 -31.53 43.19 -79.94
C HIS A 851 -31.01 44.60 -79.59
N LEU A 852 -29.98 45.04 -80.30
CA LEU A 852 -29.36 46.34 -80.08
C LEU A 852 -30.24 47.46 -80.64
N SER A 853 -30.43 48.52 -79.87
CA SER A 853 -31.02 49.76 -80.39
C SER A 853 -30.03 50.49 -81.30
N GLY A 854 -30.50 51.22 -82.31
CA GLY A 854 -29.60 52.13 -83.05
C GLY A 854 -28.91 53.13 -82.11
N GLY A 855 -27.61 53.32 -82.30
CA GLY A 855 -26.74 54.05 -81.38
C GLY A 855 -25.25 53.79 -81.65
N ASP A 856 -24.40 54.46 -80.88
CA ASP A 856 -22.95 54.29 -80.90
C ASP A 856 -22.54 53.36 -79.74
N TYR A 857 -21.68 52.39 -80.03
CA TYR A 857 -21.20 51.39 -79.09
C TYR A 857 -19.66 51.37 -79.08
N THR A 858 -19.09 50.86 -77.99
CA THR A 858 -17.67 50.51 -77.93
C THR A 858 -17.57 49.02 -77.64
N ILE A 859 -16.89 48.29 -78.51
CA ILE A 859 -16.63 46.87 -78.30
C ILE A 859 -15.37 46.71 -77.44
N TYR A 860 -15.41 45.75 -76.52
CA TYR A 860 -14.27 45.34 -75.70
C TYR A 860 -14.07 43.84 -75.87
N VAL A 861 -12.85 43.42 -76.21
CA VAL A 861 -12.48 42.00 -76.26
C VAL A 861 -11.29 41.77 -75.35
N ARG A 862 -11.29 40.69 -74.58
CA ARG A 862 -10.16 40.27 -73.73
C ARG A 862 -9.88 38.79 -73.88
N GLU A 863 -8.61 38.41 -73.83
CA GLU A 863 -8.16 37.02 -73.81
C GLU A 863 -8.32 36.39 -72.41
N ILE A 864 -8.72 35.12 -72.30
CA ILE A 864 -9.01 34.46 -71.02
C ILE A 864 -7.74 34.02 -70.27
N ASN A 865 -6.65 33.72 -70.98
CA ASN A 865 -5.38 33.20 -70.42
C ASN A 865 -4.15 33.97 -70.93
N GLY A 866 -4.35 35.20 -71.37
CA GLY A 866 -3.28 36.04 -71.91
C GLY A 866 -3.56 37.50 -71.66
N CYS A 867 -2.67 38.36 -72.16
CA CYS A 867 -2.73 39.79 -71.91
C CYS A 867 -3.35 40.55 -73.10
N GLY A 868 -3.95 39.87 -74.08
CA GLY A 868 -4.53 40.50 -75.27
C GLY A 868 -5.87 41.20 -75.01
N ILE A 869 -5.99 42.46 -75.46
CA ILE A 869 -7.25 43.23 -75.44
C ILE A 869 -7.50 43.97 -76.77
N LEU A 870 -8.78 44.20 -77.09
CA LEU A 870 -9.28 45.06 -78.17
C LEU A 870 -10.26 46.07 -77.59
N GLN A 871 -10.19 47.33 -78.02
CA GLN A 871 -11.22 48.34 -77.79
C GLN A 871 -11.46 49.10 -79.10
N GLU A 872 -12.68 49.03 -79.64
CA GLU A 872 -13.01 49.63 -80.94
C GLU A 872 -14.39 50.31 -80.90
N ALA A 873 -14.52 51.48 -81.50
CA ALA A 873 -15.80 52.20 -81.58
C ALA A 873 -16.59 51.79 -82.83
N VAL A 874 -17.89 51.55 -82.68
CA VAL A 874 -18.77 51.07 -83.75
C VAL A 874 -20.13 51.74 -83.68
N THR A 875 -20.78 51.95 -84.82
CA THR A 875 -22.11 52.57 -84.88
C THR A 875 -23.11 51.63 -85.55
N ILE A 876 -24.30 51.54 -84.97
CA ILE A 876 -25.45 50.84 -85.54
C ILE A 876 -26.51 51.86 -85.90
N LEU A 877 -26.85 51.97 -87.20
CA LEU A 877 -27.90 52.89 -87.65
C LEU A 877 -29.29 52.29 -87.54
N ASP A 878 -30.24 53.10 -87.09
CA ASP A 878 -31.66 52.75 -87.04
C ASP A 878 -32.52 54.03 -87.08
N PHE A 879 -33.84 53.89 -86.99
CA PHE A 879 -34.76 55.02 -86.98
C PHE A 879 -35.78 54.95 -85.84
N PRO A 880 -36.22 56.10 -85.30
CA PRO A 880 -37.36 56.17 -84.38
C PRO A 880 -38.64 55.72 -85.07
N LYS A 881 -39.44 54.89 -84.39
CA LYS A 881 -40.76 54.47 -84.86
C LYS A 881 -41.83 55.55 -84.65
N PHE A 882 -41.55 56.54 -83.80
CA PHE A 882 -42.40 57.70 -83.58
C PHE A 882 -41.57 58.87 -83.04
N PHE A 883 -42.15 60.06 -83.08
CA PHE A 883 -41.63 61.24 -82.40
C PHE A 883 -42.82 62.15 -81.99
N THR A 884 -42.61 63.00 -80.99
CA THR A 884 -43.62 63.85 -80.35
C THR A 884 -43.17 65.31 -80.36
N PRO A 885 -43.39 66.06 -81.46
CA PRO A 885 -42.97 67.46 -81.56
C PRO A 885 -43.88 68.37 -80.71
N ASN A 886 -43.67 68.37 -79.39
CA ASN A 886 -44.39 69.18 -78.39
C ASN A 886 -43.48 70.22 -77.68
N ASN A 887 -42.20 70.23 -78.03
CA ASN A 887 -41.15 71.12 -77.53
C ASN A 887 -40.86 70.95 -76.03
N ASP A 888 -40.97 69.72 -75.50
CA ASP A 888 -40.61 69.36 -74.13
C ASP A 888 -39.14 68.91 -73.97
N GLY A 889 -38.39 68.86 -75.07
CA GLY A 889 -37.01 68.42 -75.15
C GLY A 889 -36.83 66.92 -75.42
N PHE A 890 -37.91 66.13 -75.46
CA PHE A 890 -37.88 64.68 -75.65
C PHE A 890 -38.63 64.27 -76.91
N HIS A 891 -37.93 63.58 -77.82
CA HIS A 891 -38.50 63.10 -79.08
C HIS A 891 -39.14 64.20 -79.96
N ASP A 892 -38.68 65.45 -79.84
CA ASP A 892 -39.23 66.58 -80.60
C ASP A 892 -38.94 66.54 -82.10
N VAL A 893 -37.87 65.86 -82.47
CA VAL A 893 -37.46 65.70 -83.87
C VAL A 893 -37.31 64.23 -84.21
N TRP A 894 -37.70 63.91 -85.44
CA TRP A 894 -37.38 62.64 -86.05
C TRP A 894 -36.01 62.74 -86.72
N THR A 895 -35.08 61.87 -86.33
CA THR A 895 -33.73 61.73 -86.91
C THR A 895 -33.30 60.27 -86.84
N LEU A 896 -32.40 59.85 -87.73
CA LEU A 896 -31.71 58.56 -87.59
C LEU A 896 -30.98 58.45 -86.25
N LYS A 897 -31.02 57.25 -85.67
CA LYS A 897 -30.27 56.86 -84.47
C LYS A 897 -28.89 56.34 -84.86
N GLY A 898 -27.89 56.61 -84.02
CA GLY A 898 -26.48 56.33 -84.29
C GLY A 898 -25.80 57.46 -85.06
N SER A 899 -24.52 57.68 -84.80
CA SER A 899 -23.72 58.73 -85.45
C SER A 899 -23.08 58.20 -86.72
N THR A 900 -23.57 58.62 -87.88
CA THR A 900 -22.94 58.27 -89.17
C THR A 900 -22.24 59.47 -89.78
N THR A 901 -21.12 59.20 -90.47
CA THR A 901 -20.46 60.13 -91.41
C THR A 901 -20.86 59.84 -92.85
N ARG A 902 -21.63 58.77 -93.11
CA ARG A 902 -22.12 58.42 -94.46
C ARG A 902 -23.06 59.53 -94.91
N VAL A 903 -22.82 60.09 -96.09
CA VAL A 903 -23.75 61.05 -96.69
C VAL A 903 -25.01 60.30 -97.14
N TYR A 904 -26.17 60.83 -96.79
CA TYR A 904 -27.46 60.30 -97.20
C TYR A 904 -28.47 61.38 -97.53
N ASP A 905 -29.39 61.05 -98.43
CA ASP A 905 -30.60 61.81 -98.68
C ASP A 905 -31.76 61.18 -97.91
N LEU A 906 -32.33 61.94 -96.98
CA LEU A 906 -33.58 61.62 -96.29
C LEU A 906 -34.75 62.28 -97.03
N TYR A 907 -35.73 61.47 -97.40
CA TYR A 907 -37.01 61.89 -97.94
C TYR A 907 -38.13 61.48 -96.99
N ILE A 908 -39.04 62.40 -96.68
CA ILE A 908 -40.23 62.15 -95.83
C ILE A 908 -41.49 62.46 -96.62
N HIS A 909 -42.45 61.55 -96.59
CA HIS A 909 -43.71 61.60 -97.34
C HIS A 909 -44.93 61.41 -96.44
N ASP A 910 -46.07 61.95 -96.85
CA ASP A 910 -47.38 61.62 -96.24
C ASP A 910 -47.90 60.26 -96.72
N ARG A 911 -49.03 59.82 -96.14
CA ARG A 911 -49.74 58.57 -96.50
C ARG A 911 -50.20 58.46 -97.96
N TYR A 912 -50.22 59.56 -98.70
CA TYR A 912 -50.59 59.59 -100.12
C TYR A 912 -49.36 59.65 -101.04
N GLY A 913 -48.14 59.62 -100.48
CA GLY A 913 -46.87 59.65 -101.21
C GLY A 913 -46.40 61.06 -101.58
N LYS A 914 -47.01 62.11 -101.04
CA LYS A 914 -46.55 63.49 -101.27
C LYS A 914 -45.26 63.75 -100.51
N LEU A 915 -44.22 64.24 -101.20
CA LEU A 915 -42.95 64.63 -100.57
C LEU A 915 -43.15 65.87 -99.67
N LEU A 916 -42.81 65.73 -98.40
CA LEU A 916 -42.93 66.76 -97.37
C LEU A 916 -41.57 67.40 -97.05
N LYS A 917 -40.54 66.59 -96.89
CA LYS A 917 -39.19 67.05 -96.52
C LYS A 917 -38.14 66.26 -97.28
N GLN A 918 -37.10 66.96 -97.71
CA GLN A 918 -35.87 66.36 -98.22
C GLN A 918 -34.68 67.00 -97.50
N ILE A 919 -33.77 66.17 -96.98
CA ILE A 919 -32.56 66.61 -96.29
C ILE A 919 -31.39 65.77 -96.81
N ARG A 920 -30.35 66.39 -97.36
CA ARG A 920 -29.07 65.74 -97.64
C ARG A 920 -28.08 66.12 -96.55
N THR A 921 -27.48 65.14 -95.89
CA THR A 921 -26.52 65.38 -94.81
C THR A 921 -25.57 64.20 -94.63
N SER A 922 -24.43 64.44 -94.00
CA SER A 922 -23.53 63.42 -93.45
C SER A 922 -23.57 63.38 -91.92
N GLY A 923 -24.62 63.95 -91.32
CA GLY A 923 -24.85 64.00 -89.88
C GLY A 923 -26.32 63.77 -89.54
N LYS A 924 -26.83 64.45 -88.51
CA LYS A 924 -28.25 64.34 -88.13
C LYS A 924 -29.16 65.09 -89.11
N ALA A 925 -30.24 64.45 -89.49
CA ALA A 925 -31.28 65.00 -90.37
C ALA A 925 -32.56 65.14 -89.55
N ASP A 926 -32.66 66.24 -88.82
CA ASP A 926 -33.77 66.47 -87.90
C ASP A 926 -35.01 66.98 -88.66
N TRP A 927 -36.14 66.37 -88.38
CA TRP A 927 -37.45 66.85 -88.82
C TRP A 927 -38.41 67.00 -87.65
N ASP A 928 -38.92 68.22 -87.47
CA ASP A 928 -39.81 68.64 -86.37
C ASP A 928 -41.30 68.40 -86.67
N GLY A 929 -41.63 67.72 -87.78
CA GLY A 929 -43.01 67.47 -88.16
C GLY A 929 -43.75 68.69 -88.72
N THR A 930 -43.02 69.68 -89.23
CA THR A 930 -43.60 70.82 -89.94
C THR A 930 -43.50 70.67 -91.46
N TYR A 931 -44.47 71.24 -92.18
CA TYR A 931 -44.42 71.42 -93.64
C TYR A 931 -44.75 72.87 -93.98
N ARG A 932 -43.78 73.57 -94.59
CA ARG A 932 -43.88 75.02 -94.92
C ARG A 932 -44.23 75.90 -93.72
N GLY A 933 -43.72 75.56 -92.54
CA GLY A 933 -43.95 76.30 -91.30
C GLY A 933 -45.24 75.90 -90.55
N GLU A 934 -46.09 75.07 -91.13
CA GLU A 934 -47.33 74.59 -90.50
C GLU A 934 -47.16 73.21 -89.88
N ASN A 935 -47.89 73.02 -88.79
CA ASN A 935 -47.92 71.80 -88.00
C ASN A 935 -48.69 70.68 -88.73
N LEU A 936 -48.01 69.57 -89.06
CA LEU A 936 -48.65 68.41 -89.69
C LEU A 936 -49.48 67.57 -88.70
N PRO A 937 -50.59 66.94 -89.11
CA PRO A 937 -51.44 66.16 -88.20
C PRO A 937 -50.72 64.95 -87.59
N SER A 938 -51.24 64.44 -86.47
CA SER A 938 -50.83 63.13 -85.97
C SER A 938 -51.29 62.04 -86.93
N ASP A 939 -50.35 61.46 -87.66
CA ASP A 939 -50.57 60.41 -88.66
C ASP A 939 -49.26 59.61 -88.82
N ASP A 940 -49.30 58.55 -89.62
CA ASP A 940 -48.10 57.85 -90.07
C ASP A 940 -47.47 58.55 -91.27
N TYR A 941 -46.14 58.61 -91.26
CA TYR A 941 -45.31 59.19 -92.29
C TYR A 941 -44.30 58.15 -92.79
N TRP A 942 -43.95 58.22 -94.06
CA TRP A 942 -42.99 57.30 -94.66
C TRP A 942 -41.69 58.00 -94.94
N PHE A 943 -40.59 57.38 -94.54
CA PHE A 943 -39.26 57.85 -94.89
C PHE A 943 -38.61 56.94 -95.92
N LYS A 944 -37.72 57.53 -96.70
CA LYS A 944 -36.74 56.84 -97.53
C LYS A 944 -35.40 57.53 -97.31
N VAL A 945 -34.42 56.77 -96.86
CA VAL A 945 -33.02 57.17 -96.76
C VAL A 945 -32.26 56.50 -97.90
N VAL A 946 -31.51 57.30 -98.66
CA VAL A 946 -30.65 56.84 -99.74
C VAL A 946 -29.22 57.24 -99.39
N PHE A 947 -28.38 56.27 -99.09
CA PHE A 947 -26.95 56.48 -98.84
C PHE A 947 -26.18 56.61 -100.16
N GLU A 948 -25.05 57.33 -100.16
CA GLU A 948 -24.21 57.49 -101.36
C GLU A 948 -23.66 56.18 -101.94
N ASP A 949 -23.51 55.16 -101.10
CA ASP A 949 -23.12 53.80 -101.51
C ASP A 949 -24.23 53.02 -102.22
N GLY A 950 -25.40 53.65 -102.43
CA GLY A 950 -26.56 53.07 -103.11
C GLY A 950 -27.48 52.28 -102.19
N VAL A 951 -27.17 52.14 -100.90
CA VAL A 951 -28.07 51.49 -99.94
C VAL A 951 -29.31 52.34 -99.75
N VAL A 952 -30.47 51.73 -99.95
CA VAL A 952 -31.78 52.37 -99.72
C VAL A 952 -32.46 51.72 -98.54
N LYS A 953 -32.90 52.54 -97.59
CA LYS A 953 -33.70 52.11 -96.45
C LYS A 953 -34.99 52.91 -96.44
N SER A 954 -36.11 52.24 -96.26
CA SER A 954 -37.41 52.88 -96.15
C SER A 954 -38.22 52.24 -95.04
N GLY A 955 -39.10 53.02 -94.46
CA GLY A 955 -39.99 52.58 -93.41
C GLY A 955 -41.05 53.64 -93.14
N HIS A 956 -41.78 53.46 -92.06
CA HIS A 956 -42.72 54.47 -91.58
C HIS A 956 -42.48 54.75 -90.10
N PHE A 957 -42.96 55.91 -89.67
CA PHE A 957 -42.96 56.34 -88.28
C PHE A 957 -44.20 57.19 -88.01
N SER A 958 -44.67 57.18 -86.77
CA SER A 958 -45.83 57.98 -86.37
C SER A 958 -45.41 59.34 -85.82
N LEU A 959 -46.03 60.41 -86.30
CA LEU A 959 -45.99 61.70 -85.62
C LEU A 959 -47.14 61.72 -84.61
N LYS A 960 -46.84 61.95 -83.33
CA LYS A 960 -47.84 62.01 -82.25
C LYS A 960 -47.86 63.42 -81.64
N ARG A 961 -49.03 64.03 -81.48
CA ARG A 961 -49.22 65.33 -80.82
C ARG A 961 -50.32 65.27 -79.78
#